data_AF-L0KKT6-F1
#
_entry.id   AF-L0KKT6-F1
#
_cell.length_a   1.000
_cell.length_b   1.000
_cell.length_c   1.000
_cell.angle_alpha   90.00
_cell.angle_beta   90.00
_cell.angle_gamma   90.00
#
_symmetry.space_group_name_H-M   'P 1'
#
loop_
_entity.id
_entity.type
_entity.pdbx_description
1 polymer ?
#
loop_
_entity_poly.entity_id
_entity_poly.type
_entity_poly.pdbx_seq_one_letter_code
_entity_poly.pdbx_strand_id
1 'polypeptide(L)'
;MYVRSSTHIARIGYEAAGYSGGALKLDYRPDIDGLRAIAVIAVILFHFSVPGLPGGFVGVDIFFVISGYLITRLLVGQGHGLSLRAFYAGRMRRILPPMLVTICFSLVAGWFLLLPGDYAGLGHSAAYSTVGLGNYYFLWNTGYFDRESTLLPLLHLWSLGVEEQFYLVWPVLLLVANRLARGTPLPIISLICVVALISLSISLHLVAIDPKQAFYVPFSRAWELALGGLLVFAAPIRGRGASELCALAGICLIAASAIWLSPSQPFPGLNALAPVIGAVLLIWPRSQSMISALLASAPLRTTGKISYSLYLWHWPMLVFFRHYAGNAMPSAAEASILVAAAWLAAYLSWRLVEQPLRRLRTPPSWAFAAGGAAAMIVCLSGNAIFKAGGFTSRISKEAEAMRSLDVMWGWPCPQTVSIPELGSTFCTFGARWDKASRHAMLWGDSHAEHLAPLFDMVGQRENTAFFLFHDCPAAFGEGVHRQFPELPLYRESCASSRKAVVSMLRQRRDLDLVVLSAAWTSLGYTDVVADDGRQADKVLLLRDGLRSLVKEIKSPDRRVEIIGQVPGPGVDLTSCAAMRESTILRRCSTTMDSEQILRVWSPMVTALGSLANENGVFFVDPLKGMCPNRQCASYVNGEFIYRDGSHLRRNLRTETDDVLARRMGLYSVFATGLEQNQLSAADTASPHTSSKSN
;
A
#
# COMPACT_ATOMS: atom_id res chain seq x y z
N MET A 1 24.84 46.78 57.27
CA MET A 1 24.40 45.43 57.70
C MET A 1 23.04 45.14 57.03
N TYR A 2 22.95 45.25 55.70
CA TYR A 2 23.07 44.18 54.68
C TYR A 2 22.06 43.01 54.81
N VAL A 3 21.03 43.12 53.96
CA VAL A 3 20.22 42.09 53.25
C VAL A 3 19.11 41.36 54.03
N ARG A 4 18.01 42.08 54.25
CA ARG A 4 16.64 41.57 54.09
C ARG A 4 16.01 42.25 52.87
N SER A 5 16.25 41.75 51.65
CA SER A 5 15.52 42.19 50.45
C SER A 5 15.90 41.32 49.24
N SER A 6 15.28 40.15 49.09
CA SER A 6 15.35 39.37 47.82
C SER A 6 14.19 38.38 47.66
N THR A 7 13.54 37.97 48.75
CA THR A 7 12.48 36.94 48.75
C THR A 7 11.06 37.47 48.50
N HIS A 8 10.83 38.78 48.57
CA HIS A 8 9.48 39.34 48.36
C HIS A 8 9.17 39.70 46.89
N ILE A 9 10.18 40.01 46.07
CA ILE A 9 9.97 40.38 44.65
C ILE A 9 9.83 39.14 43.75
N ALA A 10 10.48 38.01 44.08
CA ALA A 10 10.29 36.74 43.38
C ALA A 10 8.89 36.14 43.57
N ARG A 11 8.21 36.46 44.67
CA ARG A 11 6.84 36.00 44.97
C ARG A 11 5.79 36.70 44.11
N ILE A 12 5.99 38.00 43.82
CA ILE A 12 5.06 38.84 43.05
C ILE A 12 5.07 38.47 41.56
N GLY A 13 6.22 38.06 41.00
CA GLY A 13 6.31 37.57 39.61
C GLY A 13 5.61 36.22 39.38
N TYR A 14 5.59 35.34 40.39
CA TYR A 14 4.90 34.05 40.34
C TYR A 14 3.38 34.17 40.57
N GLU A 15 2.94 35.11 41.42
CA GLU A 15 1.53 35.38 41.67
C GLU A 15 0.84 36.10 40.50
N ALA A 16 1.54 37.01 39.80
CA ALA A 16 1.06 37.61 38.56
C ALA A 16 0.85 36.57 37.43
N ALA A 17 1.57 35.44 37.48
CA ALA A 17 1.41 34.27 36.61
C ALA A 17 0.46 33.19 37.18
N GLY A 18 -0.17 33.41 38.35
CA GLY A 18 -1.11 32.48 38.96
C GLY A 18 -0.52 31.22 39.59
N TYR A 19 0.80 31.17 39.82
CA TYR A 19 1.46 30.05 40.50
C TYR A 19 1.71 30.39 41.98
N SER A 20 0.68 30.22 42.81
CA SER A 20 0.90 30.02 44.24
C SER A 20 1.43 28.59 44.45
N GLY A 21 2.36 28.41 45.39
CA GLY A 21 3.05 27.14 45.69
C GLY A 21 2.17 26.01 46.26
N GLY A 22 0.94 25.87 45.79
CA GLY A 22 0.14 24.65 45.87
C GLY A 22 0.12 23.96 44.52
N ALA A 23 0.01 22.62 44.51
CA ALA A 23 -0.18 21.86 43.28
C ALA A 23 -1.25 22.52 42.41
N LEU A 24 -0.91 22.89 41.16
CA LEU A 24 -1.87 23.42 40.19
C LEU A 24 -3.11 22.53 40.20
N LYS A 25 -4.26 23.06 40.62
CA LYS A 25 -5.55 22.39 40.34
C LYS A 25 -5.68 22.32 38.83
N LEU A 26 -5.51 21.11 38.28
CA LEU A 26 -5.67 20.87 36.86
C LEU A 26 -7.16 20.92 36.53
N ASP A 27 -7.69 22.12 36.33
CA ASP A 27 -9.08 22.29 35.88
C ASP A 27 -9.29 21.51 34.58
N TYR A 28 -10.35 20.70 34.60
CA TYR A 28 -10.79 19.88 33.48
C TYR A 28 -11.32 20.77 32.36
N ARG A 29 -10.86 20.51 31.13
CA ARG A 29 -11.19 21.27 29.91
C ARG A 29 -12.01 20.41 28.96
N PRO A 30 -13.36 20.46 29.02
CA PRO A 30 -14.22 19.63 28.18
C PRO A 30 -14.13 19.97 26.69
N ASP A 31 -13.76 21.20 26.37
CA ASP A 31 -13.50 21.69 25.01
C ASP A 31 -12.28 21.02 24.35
N ILE A 32 -11.26 20.64 25.13
CA ILE A 32 -10.11 19.88 24.62
C ILE A 32 -10.54 18.45 24.24
N ASP A 33 -11.43 17.82 25.02
CA ASP A 33 -12.03 16.55 24.60
C ASP A 33 -12.81 16.73 23.29
N GLY A 34 -13.58 17.81 23.15
CA GLY A 34 -14.24 18.14 21.88
C GLY A 34 -13.28 18.30 20.70
N LEU A 35 -12.13 18.95 20.90
CA LEU A 35 -11.11 19.07 19.87
C LEU A 35 -10.50 17.71 19.49
N ARG A 36 -10.27 16.82 20.48
CA ARG A 36 -9.86 15.43 20.22
C ARG A 36 -10.90 14.68 19.38
N ALA A 37 -12.19 14.97 19.57
CA ALA A 37 -13.25 14.38 18.76
C ALA A 37 -13.18 14.84 17.31
N ILE A 38 -13.01 16.14 17.06
CA ILE A 38 -12.84 16.67 15.70
C ILE A 38 -11.63 16.01 15.03
N ALA A 39 -10.50 15.92 15.74
CA ALA A 39 -9.27 15.31 15.23
C ALA A 39 -9.47 13.84 14.81
N VAL A 40 -10.05 12.99 15.66
CA VAL A 40 -10.28 11.57 15.30
C VAL A 40 -11.34 11.40 14.22
N ILE A 41 -12.40 12.23 14.23
CA ILE A 41 -13.44 12.19 13.20
C ILE A 41 -12.83 12.55 11.84
N ALA A 42 -12.01 13.60 11.76
CA ALA A 42 -11.33 13.98 10.52
C ALA A 42 -10.47 12.84 9.96
N VAL A 43 -9.70 12.15 10.81
CA VAL A 43 -8.90 10.98 10.41
C VAL A 43 -9.77 9.83 9.90
N ILE A 44 -10.88 9.53 10.59
CA ILE A 44 -11.79 8.46 10.17
C ILE A 44 -12.42 8.79 8.82
N LEU A 45 -12.95 10.00 8.64
CA LEU A 45 -13.58 10.40 7.38
C LEU A 45 -12.57 10.35 6.22
N PHE A 46 -11.32 10.74 6.46
CA PHE A 46 -10.24 10.60 5.50
C PHE A 46 -9.97 9.13 5.13
N HIS A 47 -9.80 8.25 6.12
CA HIS A 47 -9.53 6.84 5.86
C HIS A 47 -10.68 6.11 5.15
N PHE A 48 -11.93 6.49 5.42
CA PHE A 48 -13.10 5.98 4.71
C PHE A 48 -13.34 6.66 3.34
N SER A 49 -12.40 7.50 2.89
CA SER A 49 -12.45 8.23 1.61
C SER A 49 -13.75 9.01 1.40
N VAL A 50 -14.24 9.66 2.46
CA VAL A 50 -15.42 10.52 2.35
C VAL A 50 -15.11 11.71 1.42
N PRO A 51 -15.92 11.93 0.36
CA PRO A 51 -15.66 13.01 -0.60
C PRO A 51 -15.57 14.39 0.05
N GLY A 52 -14.63 15.21 -0.42
CA GLY A 52 -14.43 16.59 0.05
C GLY A 52 -13.55 16.75 1.29
N LEU A 53 -13.01 15.66 1.85
CA LEU A 53 -12.11 15.69 3.01
C LEU A 53 -10.76 14.97 2.79
N PRO A 54 -10.02 15.27 1.69
CA PRO A 54 -8.74 14.62 1.39
C PRO A 54 -7.65 14.91 2.42
N GLY A 55 -7.81 15.97 3.23
CA GLY A 55 -6.83 16.43 4.22
C GLY A 55 -7.12 15.96 5.64
N GLY A 56 -8.11 15.10 5.88
CA GLY A 56 -8.50 14.72 7.24
C GLY A 56 -7.40 14.01 8.06
N PHE A 57 -6.33 13.53 7.40
CA PHE A 57 -5.14 12.99 8.07
C PHE A 57 -4.46 13.99 9.01
N VAL A 58 -4.64 15.31 8.82
CA VAL A 58 -4.08 16.36 9.69
C VAL A 58 -4.65 16.34 11.11
N GLY A 59 -5.69 15.54 11.37
CA GLY A 59 -6.16 15.26 12.72
C GLY A 59 -5.06 14.69 13.63
N VAL A 60 -4.06 14.00 13.08
CA VAL A 60 -2.90 13.51 13.84
C VAL A 60 -2.06 14.68 14.37
N ASP A 61 -1.81 15.71 13.57
CA ASP A 61 -1.08 16.92 13.97
C ASP A 61 -1.80 17.66 15.10
N ILE A 62 -3.14 17.71 15.04
CA ILE A 62 -3.98 18.27 16.12
C ILE A 62 -3.79 17.45 17.40
N PHE A 63 -3.72 16.11 17.31
CA PHE A 63 -3.42 15.26 18.46
C PHE A 63 -2.04 15.55 19.04
N PHE A 64 -1.02 15.74 18.21
CA PHE A 64 0.33 16.09 18.67
C PHE A 64 0.35 17.41 19.46
N VAL A 65 -0.33 18.46 18.98
CA VAL A 65 -0.47 19.72 19.74
C VAL A 65 -1.17 19.50 21.08
N ILE A 66 -2.30 18.78 21.10
CA ILE A 66 -3.04 18.48 22.34
C ILE A 66 -2.16 17.70 23.32
N SER A 67 -1.44 16.70 22.84
CA SER A 67 -0.58 15.83 23.64
C SER A 67 0.59 16.61 24.24
N GLY A 68 1.23 17.47 23.45
CA GLY A 68 2.26 18.39 23.91
C GLY A 68 1.77 19.32 25.02
N TYR A 69 0.60 19.92 24.85
CA TYR A 69 -0.02 20.79 25.86
C TYR A 69 -0.34 20.06 27.16
N LEU A 70 -1.06 18.93 27.07
CA LEU A 70 -1.52 18.20 28.24
C LEU A 70 -0.36 17.59 29.04
N ILE A 71 0.64 17.04 28.35
CA ILE A 71 1.78 16.42 29.03
C ILE A 71 2.68 17.48 29.67
N THR A 72 2.94 18.58 28.98
CA THR A 72 3.76 19.68 29.52
C THR A 72 3.06 20.33 30.71
N ARG A 73 1.75 20.57 30.64
CA ARG A 73 0.96 21.11 31.75
C ARG A 73 1.01 20.20 32.99
N LEU A 74 0.92 18.89 32.78
CA LEU A 74 1.00 17.91 33.86
C LEU A 74 2.39 17.87 34.51
N LEU A 75 3.45 17.90 33.71
CA LEU A 75 4.84 17.84 34.19
C LEU A 75 5.23 19.12 34.93
N VAL A 76 4.93 20.29 34.35
CA VAL A 76 5.20 21.60 34.98
C VAL A 76 4.42 21.75 36.28
N GLY A 77 3.17 21.29 36.33
CA GLY A 77 2.35 21.33 37.56
C GLY A 77 2.88 20.47 38.72
N GLN A 78 3.73 19.47 38.45
CA GLN A 78 4.40 18.68 39.49
C GLN A 78 5.72 19.32 39.98
N GLY A 79 6.30 20.23 39.20
CA GLY A 79 7.53 20.95 39.56
C GLY A 79 8.68 20.03 39.96
N HIS A 80 9.36 20.35 41.06
CA HIS A 80 10.47 19.53 41.60
C HIS A 80 10.03 18.19 42.19
N GLY A 81 8.72 17.99 42.45
CA GLY A 81 8.16 16.74 42.98
C GLY A 81 7.86 15.68 41.92
N LEU A 82 8.24 15.89 40.66
CA LEU A 82 7.99 14.97 39.56
C LEU A 82 8.66 13.61 39.79
N SER A 83 7.86 12.56 39.92
CA SER A 83 8.33 11.17 39.93
C SER A 83 8.21 10.57 38.53
N LEU A 84 9.34 10.42 37.85
CA LEU A 84 9.40 9.79 36.51
C LEU A 84 8.81 8.38 36.52
N ARG A 85 9.09 7.59 37.58
CA ARG A 85 8.54 6.25 37.73
C ARG A 85 7.01 6.27 37.81
N ALA A 86 6.43 7.18 38.59
CA ALA A 86 4.99 7.30 38.71
C ALA A 86 4.34 7.80 37.40
N PHE A 87 5.00 8.74 36.72
CA PHE A 87 4.57 9.25 35.43
C PHE A 87 4.50 8.14 34.37
N TYR A 88 5.59 7.42 34.14
CA TYR A 88 5.62 6.36 33.12
C TYR A 88 4.67 5.22 33.46
N ALA A 89 4.58 4.81 34.73
CA ALA A 89 3.61 3.80 35.15
C ALA A 89 2.16 4.27 34.91
N GLY A 90 1.87 5.56 35.10
CA GLY A 90 0.56 6.14 34.81
C GLY A 90 0.23 6.12 33.31
N ARG A 91 1.21 6.42 32.45
CA ARG A 91 1.05 6.34 30.99
C ARG A 91 0.87 4.89 30.51
N MET A 92 1.69 3.98 31.04
CA MET A 92 1.63 2.56 30.71
C MET A 92 0.26 1.95 31.05
N ARG A 93 -0.32 2.26 32.22
CA ARG A 93 -1.68 1.80 32.59
C ARG A 93 -2.79 2.32 31.67
N ARG A 94 -2.56 3.42 30.96
CA ARG A 94 -3.57 4.09 30.13
C ARG A 94 -3.45 3.71 28.65
N ILE A 95 -2.24 3.72 28.09
CA ILE A 95 -2.00 3.56 26.66
C ILE A 95 -1.86 2.09 26.29
N LEU A 96 -0.97 1.38 26.98
CA LEU A 96 -0.54 0.05 26.56
C LEU A 96 -1.68 -0.99 26.52
N PRO A 97 -2.58 -1.11 27.52
CA PRO A 97 -3.59 -2.17 27.51
C PRO A 97 -4.57 -2.14 26.33
N PRO A 98 -5.27 -1.03 26.02
CA PRO A 98 -6.15 -1.01 24.85
C PRO A 98 -5.37 -1.19 23.54
N MET A 99 -4.14 -0.69 23.42
CA MET A 99 -3.29 -0.96 22.26
C MET A 99 -3.01 -2.46 22.10
N LEU A 100 -2.59 -3.15 23.16
CA LEU A 100 -2.33 -4.59 23.11
C LEU A 100 -3.59 -5.39 22.77
N VAL A 101 -4.75 -5.00 23.28
CA VAL A 101 -6.03 -5.64 22.91
C VAL A 101 -6.31 -5.49 21.41
N THR A 102 -6.14 -4.30 20.85
CA THR A 102 -6.31 -4.07 19.40
C THR A 102 -5.27 -4.83 18.56
N ILE A 103 -4.02 -4.93 19.01
CA ILE A 103 -2.99 -5.73 18.34
C ILE A 103 -3.35 -7.22 18.39
N CYS A 104 -3.73 -7.76 19.55
CA CYS A 104 -4.17 -9.15 19.67
C CYS A 104 -5.39 -9.44 18.80
N PHE A 105 -6.38 -8.55 18.78
CA PHE A 105 -7.51 -8.65 17.87
C PHE A 105 -7.04 -8.71 16.42
N SER A 106 -6.12 -7.83 16.02
CA SER A 106 -5.56 -7.82 14.67
C SER A 106 -4.83 -9.12 14.34
N LEU A 107 -4.04 -9.68 15.25
CA LEU A 107 -3.37 -10.98 15.05
C LEU A 107 -4.35 -12.13 14.89
N VAL A 108 -5.47 -12.12 15.63
CA VAL A 108 -6.53 -13.13 15.48
C VAL A 108 -7.29 -12.93 14.17
N ALA A 109 -7.72 -11.71 13.85
CA ALA A 109 -8.40 -11.41 12.59
C ALA A 109 -7.51 -11.73 11.38
N GLY A 110 -6.22 -11.41 11.47
CA GLY A 110 -5.23 -11.68 10.44
C GLY A 110 -5.06 -13.17 10.12
N TRP A 111 -5.18 -14.04 11.12
CA TRP A 111 -5.18 -15.49 10.91
C TRP A 111 -6.29 -15.95 9.95
N PHE A 112 -7.46 -15.32 10.04
CA PHE A 112 -8.64 -15.68 9.24
C PHE A 112 -8.82 -14.87 7.96
N LEU A 113 -8.10 -13.75 7.80
CA LEU A 113 -8.33 -12.77 6.73
C LEU A 113 -7.11 -12.47 5.85
N LEU A 114 -5.89 -12.80 6.27
CA LEU A 114 -4.66 -12.48 5.54
C LEU A 114 -4.01 -13.72 4.96
N LEU A 115 -3.34 -13.59 3.81
CA LEU A 115 -2.43 -14.63 3.29
C LEU A 115 -1.17 -14.74 4.16
N PRO A 116 -0.41 -15.85 4.09
CA PRO A 116 0.78 -16.04 4.93
C PRO A 116 1.78 -14.87 4.88
N GLY A 117 2.06 -14.32 3.70
CA GLY A 117 2.95 -13.16 3.56
C GLY A 117 2.46 -11.92 4.32
N ASP A 118 1.19 -11.53 4.14
CA ASP A 118 0.58 -10.41 4.87
C ASP A 118 0.50 -10.67 6.37
N TYR A 119 0.22 -11.92 6.75
CA TYR A 119 0.13 -12.29 8.15
C TYR A 119 1.50 -12.25 8.84
N ALA A 120 2.55 -12.66 8.14
CA ALA A 120 3.94 -12.47 8.60
C ALA A 120 4.26 -10.98 8.77
N GLY A 121 3.90 -10.14 7.80
CA GLY A 121 4.06 -8.68 7.89
C GLY A 121 3.29 -8.07 9.05
N LEU A 122 2.05 -8.51 9.28
CA LEU A 122 1.26 -8.12 10.44
C LEU A 122 1.96 -8.51 11.75
N GLY A 123 2.44 -9.74 11.87
CA GLY A 123 3.19 -10.22 13.04
C GLY A 123 4.43 -9.38 13.33
N HIS A 124 5.20 -9.03 12.30
CA HIS A 124 6.40 -8.20 12.44
C HIS A 124 6.06 -6.76 12.85
N SER A 125 5.05 -6.15 12.21
CA SER A 125 4.56 -4.82 12.58
C SER A 125 4.02 -4.78 14.01
N ALA A 126 3.32 -5.84 14.45
CA ALA A 126 2.83 -5.97 15.82
C ALA A 126 3.98 -5.98 16.83
N ALA A 127 5.06 -6.73 16.56
CA ALA A 127 6.23 -6.76 17.44
C ALA A 127 6.86 -5.36 17.60
N TYR A 128 7.08 -4.63 16.50
CA TYR A 128 7.61 -3.27 16.55
C TYR A 128 6.67 -2.27 17.25
N SER A 129 5.37 -2.34 16.97
CA SER A 129 4.37 -1.47 17.60
C SER A 129 4.27 -1.69 19.11
N THR A 130 4.39 -2.92 19.60
CA THR A 130 4.32 -3.21 21.05
C THR A 130 5.45 -2.56 21.86
N VAL A 131 6.59 -2.27 21.23
CA VAL A 131 7.77 -1.64 21.86
C VAL A 131 7.93 -0.16 21.47
N GLY A 132 6.91 0.45 20.85
CA GLY A 132 6.91 1.87 20.50
C GLY A 132 7.74 2.22 19.25
N LEU A 133 8.10 1.22 18.43
CA LEU A 133 8.92 1.39 17.21
C LEU A 133 8.14 1.19 15.91
N GLY A 134 6.79 1.20 15.97
CA GLY A 134 5.94 1.02 14.79
C GLY A 134 6.25 2.01 13.67
N ASN A 135 6.57 3.26 13.99
CA ASN A 135 6.94 4.28 13.01
C ASN A 135 8.17 3.90 12.17
N TYR A 136 9.20 3.28 12.78
CA TYR A 136 10.39 2.82 12.07
C TYR A 136 10.12 1.57 11.24
N TYR A 137 9.28 0.66 11.74
CA TYR A 137 8.83 -0.48 10.94
C TYR A 137 8.17 0.00 9.64
N PHE A 138 7.20 0.91 9.73
CA PHE A 138 6.51 1.41 8.55
C PHE A 138 7.41 2.29 7.67
N LEU A 139 8.38 3.00 8.26
CA LEU A 139 9.41 3.69 7.48
C LEU A 139 10.25 2.73 6.63
N TRP A 140 10.62 1.56 7.13
CA TRP A 140 11.48 0.63 6.38
C TRP A 140 10.71 -0.33 5.46
N ASN A 141 9.43 -0.57 5.72
CA ASN A 141 8.66 -1.63 5.06
C ASN A 141 7.43 -1.10 4.27
N THR A 142 7.43 0.17 3.85
CA THR A 142 6.42 0.70 2.91
C THR A 142 7.12 1.34 1.71
N GLY A 143 6.71 1.09 0.47
CA GLY A 143 7.43 1.56 -0.72
C GLY A 143 6.57 1.52 -1.98
N TYR A 144 7.07 2.14 -3.06
CA TYR A 144 6.38 2.21 -4.37
C TYR A 144 6.10 0.81 -4.98
N PHE A 145 6.91 -0.18 -4.63
CA PHE A 145 6.78 -1.58 -5.07
C PHE A 145 6.21 -2.53 -4.00
N ASP A 146 5.86 -2.03 -2.81
CA ASP A 146 5.28 -2.84 -1.74
C ASP A 146 3.75 -2.91 -1.89
N ARG A 147 3.13 -3.96 -1.32
CA ARG A 147 1.66 -4.04 -1.16
C ARG A 147 1.15 -2.71 -0.61
N GLU A 148 0.06 -2.17 -1.20
CA GLU A 148 -0.51 -0.87 -0.83
C GLU A 148 -0.43 -0.66 0.68
N SER A 149 0.33 0.34 1.15
CA SER A 149 0.52 0.61 2.58
C SER A 149 -0.83 0.74 3.33
N THR A 150 -1.87 1.14 2.60
CA THR A 150 -3.27 1.24 3.04
C THR A 150 -3.92 -0.10 3.42
N LEU A 151 -3.26 -1.24 3.17
CA LEU A 151 -3.72 -2.59 3.54
C LEU A 151 -2.97 -3.16 4.76
N LEU A 152 -2.07 -2.40 5.38
CA LEU A 152 -1.35 -2.82 6.59
C LEU A 152 -2.23 -2.59 7.83
N PRO A 153 -2.67 -3.64 8.57
CA PRO A 153 -3.70 -3.49 9.60
C PRO A 153 -3.30 -2.63 10.79
N LEU A 154 -2.00 -2.46 11.04
CA LEU A 154 -1.47 -1.68 12.17
C LEU A 154 -0.80 -0.37 11.74
N LEU A 155 -0.92 0.04 10.47
CA LEU A 155 -0.20 1.21 9.93
C LEU A 155 -0.36 2.45 10.83
N HIS A 156 -1.59 2.81 11.17
CA HIS A 156 -1.92 3.96 12.01
C HIS A 156 -1.14 4.05 13.36
N LEU A 157 -0.58 2.94 13.87
CA LEU A 157 0.25 2.96 15.08
C LEU A 157 1.61 3.66 14.89
N TRP A 158 1.97 4.05 13.67
CA TRP A 158 3.14 4.88 13.42
C TRP A 158 3.10 6.19 14.23
N SER A 159 1.95 6.87 14.27
CA SER A 159 1.81 8.15 14.95
C SER A 159 1.92 8.00 16.46
N LEU A 160 1.41 6.88 16.98
CA LEU A 160 1.54 6.51 18.38
C LEU A 160 2.99 6.23 18.76
N GLY A 161 3.78 5.58 17.88
CA GLY A 161 5.22 5.39 18.12
C GLY A 161 5.97 6.71 18.25
N VAL A 162 5.68 7.69 17.40
CA VAL A 162 6.23 9.06 17.51
C VAL A 162 5.83 9.71 18.84
N GLU A 163 4.56 9.61 19.21
CA GLU A 163 4.02 10.21 20.43
C GLU A 163 4.62 9.56 21.71
N GLU A 164 4.77 8.24 21.73
CA GLU A 164 5.36 7.49 22.84
C GLU A 164 6.84 7.80 23.05
N GLN A 165 7.60 7.93 21.96
CA GLN A 165 9.01 8.35 22.02
C GLN A 165 9.14 9.78 22.57
N PHE A 166 8.24 10.68 22.17
CA PHE A 166 8.16 12.00 22.79
C PHE A 166 7.85 11.89 24.29
N TYR A 167 6.88 11.08 24.69
CA TYR A 167 6.57 10.87 26.11
C TYR A 167 7.69 10.25 26.92
N LEU A 168 8.56 9.45 26.29
CA LEU A 168 9.73 8.89 26.94
C LEU A 168 10.77 9.98 27.22
N VAL A 169 11.09 10.82 26.23
CA VAL A 169 12.19 11.80 26.32
C VAL A 169 11.77 13.10 27.02
N TRP A 170 10.55 13.57 26.77
CA TRP A 170 10.08 14.91 27.20
C TRP A 170 10.11 15.16 28.72
N PRO A 171 9.67 14.23 29.59
CA PRO A 171 9.75 14.42 31.04
C PRO A 171 11.18 14.62 31.55
N VAL A 172 12.15 13.91 30.97
CA VAL A 172 13.57 14.01 31.35
C VAL A 172 14.11 15.39 30.97
N LEU A 173 13.84 15.81 29.73
CA LEU A 173 14.22 17.13 29.21
C LEU A 173 13.66 18.28 30.09
N LEU A 174 12.36 18.24 30.39
CA LEU A 174 11.72 19.25 31.23
C LEU A 174 12.22 19.22 32.68
N LEU A 175 12.51 18.05 33.23
CA LEU A 175 13.06 17.92 34.58
C LEU A 175 14.47 18.52 34.69
N VAL A 176 15.32 18.30 33.68
CA VAL A 176 16.65 18.93 33.60
C VAL A 176 16.50 20.45 33.49
N ALA A 177 15.69 20.96 32.57
CA ALA A 177 15.45 22.40 32.45
C ALA A 177 14.86 23.02 33.73
N ASN A 178 13.96 22.32 34.42
CA ASN A 178 13.38 22.78 35.68
C ASN A 178 14.41 22.81 36.83
N ARG A 179 15.44 21.95 36.81
CA ARG A 179 16.55 22.05 37.78
C ARG A 179 17.45 23.25 37.48
N LEU A 180 17.67 23.56 36.21
CA LEU A 180 18.44 24.73 35.77
C LEU A 180 17.69 26.05 35.95
N ALA A 181 16.35 26.00 35.96
CA ALA A 181 15.44 27.14 36.05
C ALA A 181 15.64 28.03 37.27
N ARG A 182 16.20 27.52 38.39
CA ARG A 182 16.37 28.26 39.66
C ARG A 182 15.12 29.06 40.08
N GLY A 183 13.93 28.53 39.78
CA GLY A 183 12.66 29.21 40.00
C GLY A 183 12.31 30.27 38.95
N THR A 184 12.63 30.08 37.67
CA THR A 184 12.12 30.90 36.55
C THR A 184 11.66 29.99 35.41
N PRO A 185 10.56 30.28 34.68
CA PRO A 185 10.11 29.42 33.59
C PRO A 185 10.99 29.54 32.33
N LEU A 186 11.92 30.50 32.27
CA LEU A 186 12.70 30.84 31.07
C LEU A 186 13.49 29.66 30.50
N PRO A 187 14.28 28.88 31.27
CA PRO A 187 15.04 27.76 30.69
C PRO A 187 14.15 26.66 30.10
N ILE A 188 12.96 26.46 30.66
CA ILE A 188 11.98 25.51 30.10
C ILE A 188 11.44 26.05 28.77
N ILE A 189 11.00 27.31 28.72
CA ILE A 189 10.52 27.94 27.49
C ILE A 189 11.59 27.91 26.40
N SER A 190 12.83 28.29 26.73
CA SER A 190 13.97 28.25 25.81
C SER A 190 14.21 26.84 25.26
N LEU A 191 14.17 25.80 26.11
CA LEU A 191 14.31 24.42 25.67
C LEU A 191 13.21 24.03 24.67
N ILE A 192 11.95 24.36 24.97
CA ILE A 192 10.82 24.02 24.10
C ILE A 192 10.95 24.76 22.76
N CYS A 193 11.33 26.04 22.77
CA CYS A 193 11.59 26.81 21.54
C CYS A 193 12.72 26.21 20.71
N VAL A 194 13.83 25.80 21.34
CA VAL A 194 14.95 25.15 20.65
C VAL A 194 14.51 23.84 20.01
N VAL A 195 13.77 22.99 20.74
CA VAL A 195 13.22 21.74 20.18
C VAL A 195 12.28 22.02 19.01
N ALA A 196 11.39 23.01 19.14
CA ALA A 196 10.45 23.39 18.08
C ALA A 196 11.18 23.86 16.82
N LEU A 197 12.18 24.75 16.96
CA LEU A 197 12.94 25.29 15.84
C LEU A 197 13.76 24.20 15.15
N ILE A 198 14.53 23.41 15.90
CA ILE A 198 15.35 22.33 15.34
C ILE A 198 14.46 21.30 14.64
N SER A 199 13.37 20.88 15.27
CA SER A 199 12.46 19.90 14.70
C SER A 199 11.76 20.41 13.43
N LEU A 200 11.35 21.68 13.40
CA LEU A 200 10.77 22.30 12.20
C LEU A 200 11.82 22.42 11.09
N SER A 201 13.06 22.80 11.40
CA SER A 201 14.15 22.82 10.41
C SER A 201 14.42 21.44 9.81
N ILE A 202 14.46 20.39 10.64
CA ILE A 202 14.58 19.00 10.17
C ILE A 202 13.39 18.61 9.30
N SER A 203 12.17 18.98 9.70
CA SER A 203 10.95 18.74 8.92
C SER A 203 11.03 19.35 7.53
N LEU A 204 11.38 20.64 7.43
CA LEU A 204 11.50 21.37 6.16
C LEU A 204 12.59 20.77 5.26
N HIS A 205 13.72 20.38 5.85
CA HIS A 205 14.80 19.75 5.10
C HIS A 205 14.39 18.36 4.59
N LEU A 206 13.86 17.49 5.46
CA LEU A 206 13.49 16.12 5.09
C LEU A 206 12.35 16.10 4.07
N VAL A 207 11.36 16.99 4.16
CA VAL A 207 10.27 17.06 3.16
C VAL A 207 10.82 17.31 1.75
N ALA A 208 11.95 18.02 1.61
CA ALA A 208 12.55 18.29 0.31
C ALA A 208 13.36 17.11 -0.26
N ILE A 209 13.96 16.26 0.58
CA ILE A 209 14.86 15.18 0.15
C ILE A 209 14.29 13.77 0.30
N ASP A 210 13.46 13.55 1.31
CA ASP A 210 12.81 12.28 1.63
C ASP A 210 11.52 12.53 2.45
N PRO A 211 10.39 12.83 1.77
CA PRO A 211 9.11 13.08 2.43
C PRO A 211 8.65 11.94 3.34
N LYS A 212 9.02 10.70 3.03
CA LYS A 212 8.64 9.52 3.81
C LYS A 212 9.37 9.51 5.15
N GLN A 213 10.66 9.83 5.18
CA GLN A 213 11.38 10.04 6.44
C GLN A 213 10.78 11.21 7.24
N ALA A 214 10.47 12.33 6.58
CA ALA A 214 9.84 13.48 7.24
C ALA A 214 8.51 13.12 7.92
N PHE A 215 7.76 12.18 7.35
CA PHE A 215 6.48 11.71 7.87
C PHE A 215 6.62 10.80 9.11
N TYR A 216 7.53 9.82 9.09
CA TYR A 216 7.61 8.77 10.12
C TYR A 216 8.59 9.05 11.28
N VAL A 217 9.59 9.91 11.09
CA VAL A 217 10.64 10.11 12.10
C VAL A 217 10.18 11.11 13.18
N PRO A 218 10.37 10.83 14.49
CA PRO A 218 9.89 11.72 15.54
C PRO A 218 10.53 13.13 15.49
N PHE A 219 11.79 13.22 15.07
CA PHE A 219 12.54 14.48 15.05
C PHE A 219 11.98 15.51 14.08
N SER A 220 11.28 15.12 13.01
CA SER A 220 10.58 16.04 12.10
C SER A 220 9.16 16.39 12.55
N ARG A 221 8.63 15.70 13.57
CA ARG A 221 7.26 15.89 14.09
C ARG A 221 7.21 16.58 15.46
N ALA A 222 8.32 16.54 16.21
CA ALA A 222 8.39 17.03 17.59
C ALA A 222 8.01 18.52 17.75
N TRP A 223 8.16 19.35 16.72
CA TRP A 223 7.78 20.77 16.76
C TRP A 223 6.28 20.97 17.01
N GLU A 224 5.42 20.07 16.52
CA GLU A 224 3.96 20.12 16.72
C GLU A 224 3.61 19.94 18.21
N LEU A 225 4.25 18.95 18.85
CA LEU A 225 4.13 18.70 20.29
C LEU A 225 4.76 19.84 21.11
N ALA A 226 5.90 20.37 20.67
CA ALA A 226 6.58 21.48 21.35
C ALA A 226 5.73 22.76 21.34
N LEU A 227 5.07 23.10 20.22
CA LEU A 227 4.13 24.24 20.16
C LEU A 227 2.96 24.07 21.13
N GLY A 228 2.40 22.86 21.24
CA GLY A 228 1.43 22.53 22.28
C GLY A 228 1.99 22.76 23.69
N GLY A 229 3.24 22.37 23.94
CA GLY A 229 3.93 22.60 25.21
C GLY A 229 4.13 24.08 25.54
N LEU A 230 4.45 24.94 24.57
CA LEU A 230 4.61 26.39 24.76
C LEU A 230 3.34 27.06 25.27
N LEU A 231 2.16 26.58 24.87
CA LEU A 231 0.87 27.12 25.32
C LEU A 231 0.66 27.06 26.84
N VAL A 232 1.40 26.22 27.55
CA VAL A 232 1.36 26.19 29.02
C VAL A 232 1.86 27.49 29.64
N PHE A 233 2.77 28.19 28.96
CA PHE A 233 3.40 29.42 29.42
C PHE A 233 2.84 30.69 28.76
N ALA A 234 1.97 30.52 27.76
CA ALA A 234 1.34 31.65 27.07
C ALA A 234 0.38 32.40 28.01
N ALA A 235 0.42 33.74 27.96
CA ALA A 235 -0.52 34.56 28.70
C ALA A 235 -1.96 34.23 28.27
N PRO A 236 -2.89 33.97 29.20
CA PRO A 236 -4.23 33.53 28.85
C PRO A 236 -5.05 34.67 28.24
N ILE A 237 -5.67 34.41 27.09
CA ILE A 237 -6.68 35.31 26.53
C ILE A 237 -7.95 35.16 27.37
N ARG A 238 -8.33 36.26 28.03
CA ARG A 238 -9.53 36.33 28.91
C ARG A 238 -10.69 37.12 28.28
N GLY A 239 -10.42 38.01 27.32
CA GLY A 239 -11.45 38.76 26.62
C GLY A 239 -12.32 37.86 25.76
N ARG A 240 -13.66 37.98 25.86
CA ARG A 240 -14.59 37.16 25.08
C ARG A 240 -14.43 37.36 23.57
N GLY A 241 -14.39 38.61 23.10
CA GLY A 241 -14.23 38.90 21.67
C GLY A 241 -12.95 38.34 21.05
N ALA A 242 -11.80 38.49 21.73
CA ALA A 242 -10.54 37.90 21.29
C ALA A 242 -10.59 36.36 21.28
N SER A 243 -11.28 35.77 22.26
CA SER A 243 -11.44 34.30 22.33
C SER A 243 -12.35 33.75 21.23
N GLU A 244 -13.41 34.48 20.86
CA GLU A 244 -14.24 34.15 19.70
C GLU A 244 -13.43 34.23 18.41
N LEU A 245 -12.63 35.30 18.22
CA LEU A 245 -11.80 35.46 17.03
C LEU A 245 -10.75 34.36 16.90
N CYS A 246 -10.03 34.04 17.99
CA CYS A 246 -9.09 32.92 18.01
C CYS A 246 -9.80 31.60 17.71
N ALA A 247 -10.95 31.33 18.33
CA ALA A 247 -11.66 30.08 18.11
C ALA A 247 -12.19 29.95 16.67
N LEU A 248 -12.71 31.04 16.09
CA LEU A 248 -13.18 31.08 14.71
C LEU A 248 -12.02 30.90 13.72
N ALA A 249 -10.93 31.63 13.90
CA ALA A 249 -9.73 31.45 13.08
C ALA A 249 -9.19 30.02 13.20
N GLY A 250 -9.17 29.47 14.41
CA GLY A 250 -8.67 28.12 14.68
C GLY A 250 -9.49 27.02 14.00
N ILE A 251 -10.82 27.08 14.11
CA ILE A 251 -11.69 26.09 13.45
C ILE A 251 -11.66 26.24 11.92
N CYS A 252 -11.58 27.48 11.39
CA CYS A 252 -11.46 27.72 9.96
C CYS A 252 -10.16 27.15 9.39
N LEU A 253 -9.03 27.32 10.10
CA LEU A 253 -7.75 26.74 9.67
C LEU A 253 -7.79 25.21 9.65
N ILE A 254 -8.37 24.58 10.68
CA ILE A 254 -8.54 23.11 10.71
C ILE A 254 -9.45 22.64 9.57
N ALA A 255 -10.59 23.31 9.35
CA ALA A 255 -11.52 22.95 8.29
C ALA A 255 -10.90 23.13 6.89
N ALA A 256 -10.23 24.25 6.65
CA ALA A 256 -9.50 24.52 5.40
C ALA A 256 -8.42 23.46 5.14
N SER A 257 -7.68 23.07 6.18
CA SER A 257 -6.66 22.01 6.08
C SER A 257 -7.29 20.67 5.71
N ALA A 258 -8.42 20.31 6.33
CA ALA A 258 -9.13 19.06 6.03
C ALA A 258 -9.70 19.00 4.60
N ILE A 259 -10.08 20.14 4.02
CA ILE A 259 -10.70 20.24 2.69
C ILE A 259 -9.66 20.36 1.57
N TRP A 260 -8.59 21.14 1.77
CA TRP A 260 -7.66 21.50 0.70
C TRP A 260 -6.33 20.75 0.72
N LEU A 261 -5.91 20.20 1.87
CA LEU A 261 -4.70 19.39 1.89
C LEU A 261 -4.96 18.00 1.34
N SER A 262 -3.93 17.38 0.75
CA SER A 262 -4.02 16.01 0.25
C SER A 262 -2.68 15.28 0.38
N PRO A 263 -2.67 13.94 0.35
CA PRO A 263 -1.43 13.15 0.46
C PRO A 263 -0.41 13.38 -0.67
N SER A 264 -0.80 14.02 -1.78
CA SER A 264 0.10 14.34 -2.89
C SER A 264 0.94 15.60 -2.65
N GLN A 265 0.60 16.40 -1.63
CA GLN A 265 1.33 17.61 -1.29
C GLN A 265 2.46 17.32 -0.30
N PRO A 266 3.56 18.11 -0.32
CA PRO A 266 4.65 17.94 0.63
C PRO A 266 4.18 18.11 2.09
N PHE A 267 4.36 17.09 2.93
CA PHE A 267 3.86 17.06 4.31
C PHE A 267 4.84 16.36 5.26
N PRO A 268 4.98 16.74 6.54
CA PRO A 268 4.31 17.84 7.27
C PRO A 268 4.74 19.24 6.82
N GLY A 269 6.04 19.54 6.81
CA GLY A 269 6.60 20.80 6.31
C GLY A 269 5.81 22.07 6.70
N LEU A 270 5.68 23.01 5.77
CA LEU A 270 4.86 24.21 5.96
C LEU A 270 3.36 23.91 5.92
N ASN A 271 2.93 22.84 5.23
CA ASN A 271 1.52 22.50 5.09
C ASN A 271 0.87 22.06 6.42
N ALA A 272 1.66 21.54 7.35
CA ALA A 272 1.22 21.22 8.70
C ALA A 272 1.06 22.46 9.62
N LEU A 273 1.55 23.64 9.24
CA LEU A 273 1.40 24.86 10.07
C LEU A 273 -0.06 25.24 10.28
N ALA A 274 -0.89 25.18 9.23
CA ALA A 274 -2.30 25.57 9.31
C ALA A 274 -3.10 24.75 10.35
N PRO A 275 -3.12 23.39 10.32
CA PRO A 275 -3.85 22.62 11.31
C PRO A 275 -3.24 22.76 12.73
N VAL A 276 -1.91 22.89 12.83
CA VAL A 276 -1.21 23.07 14.12
C VAL A 276 -1.55 24.41 14.77
N ILE A 277 -1.45 25.51 14.02
CA ILE A 277 -1.84 26.85 14.49
C ILE A 277 -3.34 26.86 14.80
N GLY A 278 -4.15 26.18 13.98
CA GLY A 278 -5.58 26.05 14.24
C GLY A 278 -5.88 25.41 15.60
N ALA A 279 -5.21 24.31 15.93
CA ALA A 279 -5.31 23.66 17.24
C ALA A 279 -4.80 24.57 18.37
N VAL A 280 -3.69 25.28 18.15
CA VAL A 280 -3.12 26.23 19.12
C VAL A 280 -4.13 27.33 19.47
N LEU A 281 -4.78 27.91 18.46
CA LEU A 281 -5.77 28.99 18.62
C LEU A 281 -7.05 28.52 19.32
N LEU A 282 -7.41 27.25 19.22
CA LEU A 282 -8.54 26.67 19.96
C LEU A 282 -8.21 26.35 21.42
N ILE A 283 -6.95 26.05 21.74
CA ILE A 283 -6.51 25.69 23.10
C ILE A 283 -6.14 26.93 23.92
N TRP A 284 -5.54 27.95 23.29
CA TRP A 284 -4.95 29.11 23.96
C TRP A 284 -5.96 29.92 24.80
N PRO A 285 -7.17 30.26 24.30
CA PRO A 285 -8.13 31.02 25.09
C PRO A 285 -8.56 30.32 26.38
N ARG A 286 -8.82 31.11 27.43
CA ARG A 286 -9.33 30.62 28.72
C ARG A 286 -10.75 31.07 29.02
N SER A 287 -11.24 32.13 28.40
CA SER A 287 -12.66 32.46 28.48
C SER A 287 -13.48 31.65 27.48
N GLN A 288 -14.75 31.44 27.80
CA GLN A 288 -15.65 30.70 26.94
C GLN A 288 -15.97 31.49 25.67
N SER A 289 -15.83 30.82 24.55
CA SER A 289 -16.35 31.20 23.23
C SER A 289 -17.49 30.27 22.80
N MET A 290 -18.31 30.67 21.82
CA MET A 290 -19.38 29.83 21.27
C MET A 290 -18.83 28.50 20.75
N ILE A 291 -17.71 28.54 20.02
CA ILE A 291 -17.05 27.34 19.50
C ILE A 291 -16.54 26.47 20.65
N SER A 292 -15.92 27.04 21.69
CA SER A 292 -15.49 26.25 22.85
C SER A 292 -16.66 25.59 23.58
N ALA A 293 -17.83 26.26 23.64
CA ALA A 293 -19.04 25.70 24.22
C ALA A 293 -19.60 24.56 23.37
N LEU A 294 -19.55 24.69 22.04
CA LEU A 294 -19.91 23.62 21.11
C LEU A 294 -18.97 22.41 21.26
N LEU A 295 -17.65 22.63 21.31
CA LEU A 295 -16.65 21.58 21.56
C LEU A 295 -16.90 20.91 22.93
N ALA A 296 -17.32 21.67 23.93
CA ALA A 296 -17.66 21.15 25.24
C ALA A 296 -19.01 20.43 25.30
N SER A 297 -19.79 20.38 24.21
CA SER A 297 -21.07 19.68 24.15
C SER A 297 -20.94 18.20 24.50
N ALA A 298 -22.01 17.59 25.00
CA ALA A 298 -21.98 16.20 25.44
C ALA A 298 -21.51 15.23 24.34
N PRO A 299 -22.00 15.29 23.08
CA PRO A 299 -21.57 14.37 22.02
C PRO A 299 -20.06 14.46 21.77
N LEU A 300 -19.53 15.63 21.43
CA LEU A 300 -18.11 15.82 21.13
C LEU A 300 -17.22 15.47 22.31
N ARG A 301 -17.60 15.88 23.53
CA ARG A 301 -16.86 15.52 24.74
C ARG A 301 -16.83 14.00 24.98
N THR A 302 -17.94 13.28 24.73
CA THR A 302 -17.96 11.82 24.89
C THR A 302 -17.08 11.11 23.86
N THR A 303 -17.14 11.54 22.60
CA THR A 303 -16.24 11.07 21.54
C THR A 303 -14.78 11.33 21.89
N GLY A 304 -14.48 12.54 22.38
CA GLY A 304 -13.15 12.96 22.80
C GLY A 304 -12.53 12.07 23.87
N LYS A 305 -13.36 11.62 24.83
CA LYS A 305 -12.94 10.71 25.90
C LYS A 305 -12.54 9.33 25.39
N ILE A 306 -13.20 8.84 24.36
CA ILE A 306 -12.90 7.53 23.74
C ILE A 306 -11.96 7.66 22.53
N SER A 307 -11.54 8.87 22.16
CA SER A 307 -10.86 9.16 20.89
C SER A 307 -9.60 8.31 20.67
N TYR A 308 -8.90 7.95 21.75
CA TYR A 308 -7.73 7.09 21.68
C TYR A 308 -8.11 5.66 21.29
N SER A 309 -9.07 5.04 21.98
CA SER A 309 -9.58 3.72 21.59
C SER A 309 -10.20 3.75 20.20
N LEU A 310 -10.91 4.83 19.84
CA LEU A 310 -11.50 4.98 18.52
C LEU A 310 -10.43 5.06 17.41
N TYR A 311 -9.33 5.78 17.66
CA TYR A 311 -8.16 5.78 16.79
C TYR A 311 -7.55 4.38 16.63
N LEU A 312 -7.48 3.57 17.69
CA LEU A 312 -6.96 2.20 17.60
C LEU A 312 -7.86 1.27 16.78
N TRP A 313 -9.19 1.34 16.97
CA TRP A 313 -10.11 0.36 16.38
C TRP A 313 -10.54 0.67 14.94
N HIS A 314 -10.62 1.96 14.55
CA HIS A 314 -11.16 2.31 13.23
C HIS A 314 -10.35 1.76 12.05
N TRP A 315 -9.01 1.77 12.18
CA TRP A 315 -8.12 1.43 11.07
C TRP A 315 -8.06 -0.09 10.82
N PRO A 316 -7.77 -0.96 11.82
CA PRO A 316 -7.79 -2.40 11.59
C PRO A 316 -9.14 -2.88 11.06
N MET A 317 -10.26 -2.35 11.55
CA MET A 317 -11.59 -2.71 11.05
C MET A 317 -11.78 -2.38 9.57
N LEU A 318 -11.39 -1.17 9.15
CA LEU A 318 -11.42 -0.78 7.74
C LEU A 318 -10.48 -1.66 6.91
N VAL A 319 -9.25 -1.85 7.35
CA VAL A 319 -8.24 -2.64 6.61
C VAL A 319 -8.69 -4.10 6.46
N PHE A 320 -9.18 -4.73 7.52
CA PHE A 320 -9.70 -6.10 7.45
C PHE A 320 -10.94 -6.20 6.58
N PHE A 321 -11.81 -5.17 6.57
CA PHE A 321 -12.89 -5.10 5.58
C PHE A 321 -12.33 -5.02 4.15
N ARG A 322 -11.33 -4.17 3.89
CA ARG A 322 -10.73 -4.07 2.55
C ARG A 322 -10.11 -5.40 2.12
N HIS A 323 -9.42 -6.11 3.03
CA HIS A 323 -8.99 -7.47 2.78
C HIS A 323 -10.19 -8.36 2.44
N TYR A 324 -11.23 -8.40 3.28
CA TYR A 324 -12.46 -9.15 3.02
C TYR A 324 -13.11 -8.80 1.67
N ALA A 325 -13.10 -7.54 1.24
CA ALA A 325 -13.80 -7.03 0.07
C ALA A 325 -12.93 -6.95 -1.22
N GLY A 326 -11.76 -7.59 -1.25
CA GLY A 326 -10.91 -7.57 -2.45
C GLY A 326 -10.27 -6.20 -2.72
N ASN A 327 -9.84 -5.51 -1.66
CA ASN A 327 -9.28 -4.14 -1.63
C ASN A 327 -10.29 -3.02 -1.91
N ALA A 328 -11.54 -3.36 -2.23
CA ALA A 328 -12.60 -2.38 -2.44
C ALA A 328 -12.84 -1.53 -1.19
N MET A 329 -13.12 -0.24 -1.42
CA MET A 329 -13.62 0.64 -0.36
C MET A 329 -15.05 0.24 0.01
N PRO A 330 -15.44 0.35 1.29
CA PRO A 330 -16.81 0.08 1.71
C PRO A 330 -17.79 1.04 1.03
N SER A 331 -18.96 0.52 0.66
CA SER A 331 -20.12 1.36 0.31
C SER A 331 -20.53 2.23 1.49
N ALA A 332 -21.35 3.27 1.27
CA ALA A 332 -21.80 4.15 2.35
C ALA A 332 -22.51 3.39 3.50
N ALA A 333 -23.27 2.34 3.18
CA ALA A 333 -23.93 1.49 4.17
C ALA A 333 -22.92 0.65 4.97
N GLU A 334 -21.97 0.00 4.28
CA GLU A 334 -20.90 -0.78 4.92
C GLU A 334 -19.99 0.12 5.77
N ALA A 335 -19.66 1.31 5.27
CA ALA A 335 -18.88 2.31 6.00
C ALA A 335 -19.59 2.74 7.28
N SER A 336 -20.91 2.99 7.21
CA SER A 336 -21.71 3.35 8.39
C SER A 336 -21.71 2.23 9.44
N ILE A 337 -21.82 0.97 9.01
CA ILE A 337 -21.75 -0.20 9.90
C ILE A 337 -20.35 -0.33 10.53
N LEU A 338 -19.28 -0.21 9.73
CA LEU A 338 -17.90 -0.29 10.21
C LEU A 338 -17.56 0.82 11.19
N VAL A 339 -17.99 2.06 10.92
CA VAL A 339 -17.81 3.19 11.83
C VAL A 339 -18.59 2.95 13.12
N ALA A 340 -19.84 2.49 13.06
CA ALA A 340 -20.62 2.17 14.25
C ALA A 340 -19.97 1.03 15.07
N ALA A 341 -19.46 0.00 14.41
CA ALA A 341 -18.74 -1.11 15.05
C ALA A 341 -17.44 -0.62 15.71
N ALA A 342 -16.66 0.24 15.04
CA ALA A 342 -15.45 0.83 15.58
C ALA A 342 -15.73 1.70 16.80
N TRP A 343 -16.82 2.47 16.77
CA TRP A 343 -17.29 3.26 17.91
C TRP A 343 -17.72 2.40 19.10
N LEU A 344 -18.46 1.32 18.85
CA LEU A 344 -18.84 0.38 19.89
C LEU A 344 -17.61 -0.30 20.50
N ALA A 345 -16.71 -0.84 19.67
CA ALA A 345 -15.46 -1.45 20.12
C ALA A 345 -14.59 -0.46 20.90
N ALA A 346 -14.50 0.80 20.44
CA ALA A 346 -13.78 1.85 21.13
C ALA A 346 -14.39 2.18 22.50
N TYR A 347 -15.71 2.27 22.59
CA TYR A 347 -16.41 2.51 23.85
C TYR A 347 -16.21 1.35 24.83
N LEU A 348 -16.33 0.10 24.37
CA LEU A 348 -16.11 -1.10 25.19
C LEU A 348 -14.65 -1.20 25.64
N SER A 349 -13.69 -0.99 24.74
CA SER A 349 -12.25 -0.93 25.05
C SER A 349 -11.95 0.14 26.09
N TRP A 350 -12.48 1.35 25.91
CA TRP A 350 -12.33 2.43 26.88
C TRP A 350 -12.95 2.07 28.24
N ARG A 351 -14.17 1.52 28.26
CA ARG A 351 -14.93 1.27 29.49
C ARG A 351 -14.43 0.05 30.26
N LEU A 352 -14.06 -1.02 29.57
CA LEU A 352 -13.73 -2.33 30.14
C LEU A 352 -12.23 -2.57 30.26
N VAL A 353 -11.40 -1.89 29.46
CA VAL A 353 -9.94 -2.08 29.47
C VAL A 353 -9.24 -0.83 30.00
N GLU A 354 -9.41 0.34 29.34
CA GLU A 354 -8.68 1.55 29.70
C GLU A 354 -9.07 2.06 31.11
N GLN A 355 -10.37 2.29 31.36
CA GLN A 355 -10.83 2.91 32.61
C GLN A 355 -10.49 2.09 33.87
N PRO A 356 -10.69 0.76 33.91
CA PRO A 356 -10.35 -0.04 35.07
C PRO A 356 -8.84 0.01 35.35
N LEU A 357 -8.01 -0.26 34.33
CA LEU A 357 -6.55 -0.31 34.48
C LEU A 357 -5.95 1.06 34.81
N ARG A 358 -6.50 2.14 34.26
CA ARG A 358 -6.11 3.51 34.59
C ARG A 358 -6.41 3.87 36.05
N ARG A 359 -7.48 3.34 36.63
CA ARG A 359 -7.92 3.64 38.01
C ARG A 359 -7.29 2.72 39.06
N LEU A 360 -6.64 1.63 38.65
CA LEU A 360 -5.92 0.74 39.55
C LEU A 360 -4.84 1.49 40.33
N ARG A 361 -4.92 1.41 41.66
CA ARG A 361 -3.95 1.99 42.60
C ARG A 361 -2.87 0.97 42.97
N THR A 362 -2.16 0.46 41.97
CA THR A 362 -1.01 -0.43 42.18
C THR A 362 0.30 0.37 42.27
N PRO A 363 1.35 -0.14 42.93
CA PRO A 363 2.65 0.50 42.88
C PRO A 363 3.20 0.52 41.44
N PRO A 364 4.07 1.49 41.07
CA PRO A 364 4.63 1.59 39.72
C PRO A 364 5.30 0.31 39.20
N SER A 365 5.98 -0.44 40.07
CA SER A 365 6.64 -1.71 39.71
C SER A 365 5.70 -2.73 39.09
N TRP A 366 4.47 -2.84 39.59
CA TRP A 366 3.46 -3.75 39.05
C TRP A 366 3.00 -3.35 37.65
N ALA A 367 2.90 -2.05 37.35
CA ALA A 367 2.56 -1.60 36.00
C ALA A 367 3.66 -1.98 35.00
N PHE A 368 4.93 -1.80 35.38
CA PHE A 368 6.06 -2.18 34.54
C PHE A 368 6.15 -3.70 34.36
N ALA A 369 6.01 -4.47 35.44
CA ALA A 369 6.08 -5.93 35.38
C ALA A 369 4.94 -6.52 34.55
N ALA A 370 3.68 -6.20 34.87
CA ALA A 370 2.53 -6.77 34.19
C ALA A 370 2.40 -6.28 32.75
N GLY A 371 2.54 -4.96 32.52
CA GLY A 371 2.45 -4.43 31.16
C GLY A 371 3.68 -4.83 30.31
N GLY A 372 4.87 -4.92 30.91
CA GLY A 372 6.07 -5.38 30.21
C GLY A 372 5.98 -6.84 29.82
N ALA A 373 5.48 -7.71 30.72
CA ALA A 373 5.20 -9.10 30.41
C ALA A 373 4.15 -9.23 29.29
N ALA A 374 3.06 -8.48 29.35
CA ALA A 374 2.03 -8.49 28.31
C ALA A 374 2.58 -8.04 26.95
N ALA A 375 3.34 -6.94 26.90
CA ALA A 375 3.99 -6.46 25.69
C ALA A 375 5.00 -7.49 25.14
N MET A 376 5.78 -8.11 26.02
CA MET A 376 6.73 -9.16 25.64
C MET A 376 6.03 -10.36 25.02
N ILE A 377 4.91 -10.83 25.59
CA ILE A 377 4.14 -11.95 25.05
C ILE A 377 3.65 -11.63 23.63
N VAL A 378 3.08 -10.45 23.42
CA VAL A 378 2.58 -10.04 22.09
C VAL A 378 3.74 -9.86 21.11
N CYS A 379 4.87 -9.27 21.55
CA CYS A 379 6.08 -9.12 20.74
C CYS A 379 6.67 -10.45 20.29
N LEU A 380 6.80 -11.42 21.20
CA LEU A 380 7.28 -12.77 20.90
C LEU A 380 6.31 -13.51 19.97
N SER A 381 5.00 -13.36 20.19
CA SER A 381 3.98 -13.96 19.32
C SER A 381 4.04 -13.39 17.90
N GLY A 382 4.16 -12.07 17.75
CA GLY A 382 4.32 -11.40 16.46
C GLY A 382 5.58 -11.85 15.72
N ASN A 383 6.71 -11.93 16.41
CA ASN A 383 7.97 -12.45 15.85
C ASN A 383 7.89 -13.93 15.47
N ALA A 384 7.18 -14.75 16.25
CA ALA A 384 6.97 -16.16 15.93
C ALA A 384 6.16 -16.33 14.63
N ILE A 385 5.08 -15.54 14.46
CA ILE A 385 4.28 -15.50 13.23
C ILE A 385 5.15 -15.10 12.03
N PHE A 386 5.97 -14.06 12.18
CA PHE A 386 6.87 -13.59 11.12
C PHE A 386 7.90 -14.67 10.73
N LYS A 387 8.60 -15.26 11.71
CA LYS A 387 9.60 -16.32 11.46
C LYS A 387 8.99 -17.58 10.85
N ALA A 388 7.74 -17.89 11.17
CA ALA A 388 6.99 -18.99 10.58
C ALA A 388 6.47 -18.67 9.16
N GLY A 389 6.80 -17.51 8.57
CA GLY A 389 6.32 -17.10 7.25
C GLY A 389 4.79 -16.95 7.20
N GLY A 390 4.15 -16.64 8.34
CA GLY A 390 2.69 -16.54 8.47
C GLY A 390 1.94 -17.86 8.33
N PHE A 391 2.63 -18.98 8.61
CA PHE A 391 2.12 -20.35 8.64
C PHE A 391 1.52 -20.80 7.30
N THR A 392 2.37 -21.09 6.31
CA THR A 392 1.91 -21.58 4.98
C THR A 392 1.14 -22.89 5.05
N SER A 393 1.33 -23.70 6.11
CA SER A 393 0.57 -24.92 6.34
C SER A 393 -0.94 -24.73 6.55
N ARG A 394 -1.41 -23.49 6.78
CA ARG A 394 -2.85 -23.19 6.93
C ARG A 394 -3.58 -22.96 5.60
N ILE A 395 -2.87 -22.93 4.49
CA ILE A 395 -3.43 -22.75 3.15
C ILE A 395 -3.16 -24.00 2.29
N SER A 396 -3.94 -24.18 1.24
CA SER A 396 -3.75 -25.27 0.27
C SER A 396 -2.45 -25.10 -0.53
N LYS A 397 -2.02 -26.17 -1.23
CA LYS A 397 -0.87 -26.10 -2.13
C LYS A 397 -1.14 -25.17 -3.31
N GLU A 398 -2.38 -25.10 -3.76
CA GLU A 398 -2.85 -24.21 -4.81
C GLU A 398 -2.68 -22.74 -4.40
N ALA A 399 -3.07 -22.40 -3.17
CA ALA A 399 -2.83 -21.08 -2.59
C ALA A 399 -1.33 -20.80 -2.40
N GLU A 400 -0.54 -21.80 -2.00
CA GLU A 400 0.91 -21.68 -1.84
C GLU A 400 1.62 -21.40 -3.18
N ALA A 401 1.14 -21.99 -4.28
CA ALA A 401 1.65 -21.74 -5.63
C ALA A 401 1.42 -20.29 -6.11
N MET A 402 0.60 -19.53 -5.39
CA MET A 402 0.31 -18.11 -5.62
C MET A 402 0.89 -17.18 -4.53
N ARG A 403 1.78 -17.69 -3.65
CA ARG A 403 2.27 -16.94 -2.48
C ARG A 403 3.16 -15.73 -2.83
N SER A 404 3.81 -15.73 -3.98
CA SER A 404 4.64 -14.63 -4.48
C SER A 404 4.72 -14.59 -6.00
N LEU A 405 5.06 -13.43 -6.55
CA LEU A 405 5.26 -13.23 -8.00
C LEU A 405 6.37 -14.12 -8.57
N ASP A 406 7.43 -14.38 -7.81
CA ASP A 406 8.55 -15.25 -8.22
C ASP A 406 8.13 -16.72 -8.31
N VAL A 407 7.35 -17.19 -7.32
CA VAL A 407 6.83 -18.57 -7.34
C VAL A 407 5.88 -18.77 -8.51
N MET A 408 5.01 -17.79 -8.77
CA MET A 408 4.09 -17.80 -9.91
C MET A 408 4.79 -17.72 -11.27
N TRP A 409 5.97 -17.09 -11.33
CA TRP A 409 6.81 -17.03 -12.54
C TRP A 409 7.70 -18.25 -12.71
N GLY A 410 7.85 -19.06 -11.65
CA GLY A 410 8.77 -20.18 -11.60
C GLY A 410 8.43 -21.27 -12.62
N TRP A 411 9.19 -21.29 -13.71
CA TRP A 411 9.23 -22.38 -14.67
C TRP A 411 10.67 -22.55 -15.15
N PRO A 412 11.33 -23.67 -14.82
CA PRO A 412 12.73 -23.86 -15.17
C PRO A 412 12.87 -24.03 -16.68
N CYS A 413 13.85 -23.33 -17.26
CA CYS A 413 14.17 -23.48 -18.67
C CYS A 413 14.61 -24.94 -18.96
N PRO A 414 13.93 -25.67 -19.86
CA PRO A 414 14.23 -27.09 -20.09
C PRO A 414 15.62 -27.33 -20.71
N GLN A 415 16.00 -26.48 -21.66
CA GLN A 415 17.24 -26.60 -22.43
C GLN A 415 17.77 -25.20 -22.76
N THR A 416 19.06 -25.09 -23.05
CA THR A 416 19.65 -23.83 -23.52
C THR A 416 20.43 -24.08 -24.79
N VAL A 417 20.35 -23.17 -25.75
CA VAL A 417 21.13 -23.25 -27.00
C VAL A 417 21.85 -21.93 -27.26
N SER A 418 23.09 -22.02 -27.75
CA SER A 418 23.81 -20.86 -28.24
C SER A 418 23.33 -20.53 -29.65
N ILE A 419 23.02 -19.26 -29.89
CA ILE A 419 22.69 -18.71 -31.22
C ILE A 419 23.82 -17.74 -31.60
N PRO A 420 24.84 -18.20 -32.36
CA PRO A 420 26.05 -17.43 -32.63
C PRO A 420 25.79 -16.08 -33.30
N GLU A 421 24.78 -15.99 -34.17
CA GLU A 421 24.39 -14.76 -34.88
C GLU A 421 23.88 -13.68 -33.93
N LEU A 422 23.39 -14.09 -32.76
CA LEU A 422 22.95 -13.19 -31.68
C LEU A 422 23.98 -13.10 -30.55
N GLY A 423 25.08 -13.84 -30.61
CA GLY A 423 26.17 -13.81 -29.63
C GLY A 423 25.77 -14.21 -28.21
N SER A 424 24.68 -14.97 -28.04
CA SER A 424 24.12 -15.27 -26.72
C SER A 424 23.57 -16.70 -26.63
N THR A 425 23.22 -17.10 -25.41
CA THR A 425 22.56 -18.38 -25.10
C THR A 425 21.12 -18.10 -24.73
N PHE A 426 20.19 -18.82 -25.36
CA PHE A 426 18.76 -18.62 -25.19
C PHE A 426 18.12 -19.85 -24.57
N CYS A 427 17.05 -19.62 -23.83
CA CYS A 427 16.19 -20.70 -23.36
C CYS A 427 15.51 -21.36 -24.55
N THR A 428 15.56 -22.70 -24.59
CA THR A 428 14.88 -23.53 -25.57
C THR A 428 13.95 -24.54 -24.92
N PHE A 429 12.87 -24.84 -25.61
CA PHE A 429 11.79 -25.71 -25.13
C PHE A 429 11.03 -26.33 -26.30
N GLY A 430 10.11 -27.26 -26.00
CA GLY A 430 9.46 -28.10 -26.98
C GLY A 430 10.22 -29.40 -27.18
N ALA A 431 10.26 -29.88 -28.42
CA ALA A 431 11.13 -30.99 -28.78
C ALA A 431 12.61 -30.63 -28.54
N ARG A 432 13.45 -31.65 -28.32
CA ARG A 432 14.89 -31.40 -28.15
C ARG A 432 15.46 -30.71 -29.38
N TRP A 433 16.22 -29.63 -29.16
CA TRP A 433 16.74 -28.80 -30.24
C TRP A 433 17.54 -29.57 -31.31
N ASP A 434 18.30 -30.58 -30.89
CA ASP A 434 19.14 -31.43 -31.74
C ASP A 434 18.36 -32.49 -32.56
N LYS A 435 17.09 -32.74 -32.22
CA LYS A 435 16.27 -33.82 -32.80
C LYS A 435 14.94 -33.34 -33.40
N ALA A 436 14.56 -32.10 -33.15
CA ALA A 436 13.31 -31.55 -33.65
C ALA A 436 13.27 -31.52 -35.17
N SER A 437 12.10 -31.80 -35.75
CA SER A 437 11.91 -31.71 -37.20
C SER A 437 11.74 -30.27 -37.69
N ARG A 438 11.43 -29.34 -36.78
CA ARG A 438 11.23 -27.92 -37.06
C ARG A 438 11.86 -27.07 -35.96
N HIS A 439 12.35 -25.89 -36.33
CA HIS A 439 12.91 -24.92 -35.39
C HIS A 439 12.15 -23.60 -35.50
N ALA A 440 11.72 -23.10 -34.34
CA ALA A 440 10.87 -21.95 -34.23
C ALA A 440 11.43 -20.92 -33.25
N MET A 441 11.00 -19.67 -33.43
CA MET A 441 11.32 -18.57 -32.53
C MET A 441 10.03 -18.08 -31.86
N LEU A 442 10.04 -17.91 -30.54
CA LEU A 442 9.02 -17.16 -29.82
C LEU A 442 9.58 -15.79 -29.45
N TRP A 443 9.02 -14.72 -30.04
CA TRP A 443 9.55 -13.38 -29.97
C TRP A 443 8.55 -12.36 -29.42
N GLY A 444 8.92 -11.68 -28.34
CA GLY A 444 8.37 -10.38 -27.97
C GLY A 444 8.82 -9.90 -26.60
N ASP A 445 7.91 -9.82 -25.63
CA ASP A 445 8.18 -9.33 -24.27
C ASP A 445 7.85 -10.38 -23.18
N SER A 446 7.56 -9.94 -21.95
CA SER A 446 7.12 -10.82 -20.87
C SER A 446 5.83 -11.61 -21.18
N HIS A 447 5.01 -11.17 -22.15
CA HIS A 447 3.88 -11.93 -22.67
C HIS A 447 4.28 -12.97 -23.72
N ALA A 448 5.44 -12.87 -24.36
CA ALA A 448 6.03 -14.01 -25.06
C ALA A 448 6.55 -15.03 -24.04
N GLU A 449 7.28 -14.56 -23.02
CA GLU A 449 7.86 -15.42 -21.99
C GLU A 449 6.80 -16.22 -21.22
N HIS A 450 5.65 -15.63 -20.87
CA HIS A 450 4.61 -16.35 -20.15
C HIS A 450 3.95 -17.48 -20.96
N LEU A 451 4.15 -17.53 -22.29
CA LEU A 451 3.66 -18.61 -23.16
C LEU A 451 4.66 -19.76 -23.30
N ALA A 452 5.89 -19.60 -22.82
CA ALA A 452 6.93 -20.63 -22.95
C ALA A 452 6.50 -22.00 -22.39
N PRO A 453 5.83 -22.14 -21.22
CA PRO A 453 5.36 -23.44 -20.75
C PRO A 453 4.32 -24.09 -21.67
N LEU A 454 3.44 -23.27 -22.27
CA LEU A 454 2.42 -23.74 -23.19
C LEU A 454 3.06 -24.22 -24.50
N PHE A 455 4.01 -23.45 -25.04
CA PHE A 455 4.75 -23.85 -26.26
C PHE A 455 5.73 -24.99 -26.03
N ASP A 456 6.23 -25.19 -24.81
CA ASP A 456 6.98 -26.40 -24.46
C ASP A 456 6.12 -27.64 -24.64
N MET A 457 4.90 -27.62 -24.09
CA MET A 457 3.95 -28.71 -24.24
C MET A 457 3.54 -28.95 -25.69
N VAL A 458 3.22 -27.89 -26.44
CA VAL A 458 2.83 -28.03 -27.84
C VAL A 458 4.01 -28.49 -28.69
N GLY A 459 5.21 -27.92 -28.50
CA GLY A 459 6.41 -28.27 -29.26
C GLY A 459 6.86 -29.72 -29.03
N GLN A 460 6.69 -30.26 -27.83
CA GLN A 460 6.95 -31.68 -27.56
C GLN A 460 6.03 -32.61 -28.35
N ARG A 461 4.76 -32.22 -28.55
CA ARG A 461 3.78 -33.01 -29.33
C ARG A 461 3.98 -32.89 -30.84
N GLU A 462 4.25 -31.67 -31.31
CA GLU A 462 4.38 -31.35 -32.75
C GLU A 462 5.83 -31.45 -33.26
N ASN A 463 6.71 -32.09 -32.47
CA ASN A 463 8.14 -32.26 -32.76
C ASN A 463 8.86 -30.97 -33.23
N THR A 464 8.57 -29.86 -32.56
CA THR A 464 9.13 -28.53 -32.87
C THR A 464 9.89 -27.97 -31.67
N ALA A 465 11.10 -27.48 -31.91
CA ALA A 465 11.91 -26.80 -30.89
C ALA A 465 11.76 -25.29 -31.02
N PHE A 466 11.54 -24.61 -29.89
CA PHE A 466 11.46 -23.16 -29.80
C PHE A 466 12.70 -22.62 -29.10
N PHE A 467 13.13 -21.42 -29.49
CA PHE A 467 13.94 -20.57 -28.63
C PHE A 467 13.21 -19.27 -28.33
N LEU A 468 13.37 -18.77 -27.10
CA LEU A 468 12.68 -17.57 -26.62
C LEU A 468 13.56 -16.33 -26.72
N PHE A 469 12.98 -15.27 -27.28
CA PHE A 469 13.53 -13.93 -27.33
C PHE A 469 12.49 -12.94 -26.79
N HIS A 470 12.65 -12.50 -25.55
CA HIS A 470 11.60 -11.79 -24.79
C HIS A 470 11.99 -10.37 -24.35
N ASP A 471 13.10 -9.82 -24.83
CA ASP A 471 13.61 -8.55 -24.33
C ASP A 471 12.85 -7.33 -24.90
N CYS A 472 12.28 -7.48 -26.10
CA CYS A 472 11.65 -6.38 -26.83
C CYS A 472 10.52 -6.87 -27.74
N PRO A 473 9.33 -6.24 -27.68
CA PRO A 473 8.26 -6.48 -28.65
C PRO A 473 8.77 -6.35 -30.08
N ALA A 474 8.44 -7.32 -30.92
CA ALA A 474 8.92 -7.38 -32.30
C ALA A 474 8.46 -6.18 -33.16
N ALA A 475 7.39 -5.49 -32.73
CA ALA A 475 6.87 -4.28 -33.36
C ALA A 475 7.84 -3.08 -33.29
N PHE A 476 8.79 -3.08 -32.34
CA PHE A 476 9.68 -1.95 -32.11
C PHE A 476 10.95 -1.99 -32.96
N GLY A 477 11.30 -0.83 -33.50
CA GLY A 477 12.37 -0.62 -34.48
C GLY A 477 11.80 -0.14 -35.83
N GLU A 478 12.64 0.56 -36.61
CA GLU A 478 12.31 1.14 -37.93
C GLU A 478 10.94 1.85 -37.95
N GLY A 479 10.86 3.04 -37.34
CA GLY A 479 9.69 3.92 -37.40
C GLY A 479 8.81 3.92 -36.16
N VAL A 480 8.92 2.93 -35.28
CA VAL A 480 8.08 2.77 -34.09
C VAL A 480 8.93 2.44 -32.87
N HIS A 481 8.77 3.20 -31.78
CA HIS A 481 9.46 2.94 -30.53
C HIS A 481 8.60 3.30 -29.31
N ARG A 482 9.02 2.81 -28.15
CA ARG A 482 8.47 3.21 -26.85
C ARG A 482 9.48 4.11 -26.14
N GLN A 483 9.03 5.27 -25.67
CA GLN A 483 9.77 6.04 -24.70
C GLN A 483 9.56 5.41 -23.32
N PHE A 484 10.65 5.06 -22.66
CA PHE A 484 10.62 4.46 -21.33
C PHE A 484 11.53 5.28 -20.41
N PRO A 485 11.01 6.34 -19.75
CA PRO A 485 11.83 7.29 -18.99
C PRO A 485 12.72 6.64 -17.93
N GLU A 486 12.25 5.54 -17.33
CA GLU A 486 12.97 4.77 -16.33
C GLU A 486 14.12 3.93 -16.92
N LEU A 487 14.10 3.66 -18.23
CA LEU A 487 15.13 2.91 -18.97
C LEU A 487 15.51 3.67 -20.24
N PRO A 488 16.37 4.71 -20.15
CA PRO A 488 16.66 5.62 -21.26
C PRO A 488 17.20 4.94 -22.53
N LEU A 489 17.89 3.80 -22.39
CA LEU A 489 18.47 3.03 -23.49
C LEU A 489 17.49 2.01 -24.11
N TYR A 490 16.25 1.94 -23.63
CA TYR A 490 15.29 0.92 -24.07
C TYR A 490 15.00 1.03 -25.57
N ARG A 491 14.86 2.26 -26.10
CA ARG A 491 14.63 2.53 -27.51
C ARG A 491 15.74 1.95 -28.39
N GLU A 492 16.99 2.34 -28.11
CA GLU A 492 18.16 1.93 -28.89
C GLU A 492 18.39 0.42 -28.77
N SER A 493 18.18 -0.13 -27.58
CA SER A 493 18.34 -1.56 -27.30
C SER A 493 17.34 -2.39 -28.10
N CYS A 494 16.05 -1.99 -28.15
CA CYS A 494 15.05 -2.70 -28.94
C CYS A 494 15.28 -2.55 -30.45
N ALA A 495 15.65 -1.37 -30.92
CA ALA A 495 15.98 -1.17 -32.33
C ALA A 495 17.20 -2.01 -32.77
N SER A 496 18.25 -2.05 -31.95
CA SER A 496 19.44 -2.88 -32.21
C SER A 496 19.11 -4.38 -32.19
N SER A 497 18.34 -4.81 -31.18
CA SER A 497 17.87 -6.19 -31.03
C SER A 497 17.07 -6.65 -32.24
N ARG A 498 16.12 -5.84 -32.72
CA ARG A 498 15.37 -6.14 -33.95
C ARG A 498 16.30 -6.32 -35.15
N LYS A 499 17.27 -5.41 -35.35
CA LYS A 499 18.22 -5.50 -36.47
C LYS A 499 19.03 -6.81 -36.41
N ALA A 500 19.50 -7.19 -35.23
CA ALA A 500 20.23 -8.44 -35.03
C ALA A 500 19.35 -9.68 -35.34
N VAL A 501 18.13 -9.71 -34.82
CA VAL A 501 17.17 -10.81 -35.06
C VAL A 501 16.80 -10.91 -36.54
N VAL A 502 16.49 -9.79 -37.20
CA VAL A 502 16.19 -9.76 -38.65
C VAL A 502 17.38 -10.26 -39.46
N SER A 503 18.61 -9.85 -39.10
CA SER A 503 19.83 -10.33 -39.76
C SER A 503 20.01 -11.84 -39.60
N MET A 504 19.84 -12.37 -38.39
CA MET A 504 19.88 -13.81 -38.13
C MET A 504 18.80 -14.55 -38.93
N LEU A 505 17.56 -14.09 -38.92
CA LEU A 505 16.45 -14.72 -39.67
C LEU A 505 16.70 -14.74 -41.18
N ARG A 506 17.46 -13.79 -41.73
CA ARG A 506 17.85 -13.83 -43.16
C ARG A 506 18.90 -14.91 -43.45
N GLN A 507 19.73 -15.25 -42.47
CA GLN A 507 20.80 -16.25 -42.58
C GLN A 507 20.30 -17.68 -42.27
N ARG A 508 19.41 -17.82 -41.28
CA ARG A 508 18.88 -19.08 -40.76
C ARG A 508 17.57 -19.47 -41.45
N ARG A 509 17.65 -20.35 -42.46
CA ARG A 509 16.46 -20.91 -43.15
C ARG A 509 15.83 -22.10 -42.42
N ASP A 510 16.57 -22.71 -41.50
CA ASP A 510 16.10 -23.74 -40.56
C ASP A 510 15.04 -23.21 -39.59
N LEU A 511 15.03 -21.89 -39.33
CA LEU A 511 13.95 -21.20 -38.62
C LEU A 511 12.78 -20.90 -39.56
N ASP A 512 11.91 -21.91 -39.73
CA ASP A 512 10.76 -21.89 -40.63
C ASP A 512 9.48 -21.35 -39.97
N LEU A 513 9.46 -21.18 -38.65
CA LEU A 513 8.35 -20.60 -37.89
C LEU A 513 8.81 -19.47 -36.95
N VAL A 514 8.17 -18.30 -37.06
CA VAL A 514 8.38 -17.16 -36.14
C VAL A 514 7.06 -16.80 -35.48
N VAL A 515 6.96 -16.98 -34.17
CA VAL A 515 5.79 -16.68 -33.35
C VAL A 515 6.01 -15.35 -32.63
N LEU A 516 5.12 -14.39 -32.87
CA LEU A 516 5.16 -13.05 -32.31
C LEU A 516 4.08 -12.91 -31.24
N SER A 517 4.46 -12.54 -30.02
CA SER A 517 3.53 -12.30 -28.91
C SER A 517 4.06 -11.18 -28.02
N ALA A 518 3.21 -10.23 -27.62
CA ALA A 518 3.60 -9.19 -26.68
C ALA A 518 2.38 -8.70 -25.89
N ALA A 519 2.59 -7.77 -24.96
CA ALA A 519 1.54 -7.09 -24.22
C ALA A 519 0.76 -6.09 -25.11
N TRP A 520 0.30 -6.51 -26.29
CA TRP A 520 -0.16 -5.64 -27.38
C TRP A 520 -1.10 -4.53 -26.93
N THR A 521 -2.16 -4.86 -26.19
CA THR A 521 -3.13 -3.87 -25.73
C THR A 521 -2.53 -2.93 -24.69
N SER A 522 -1.75 -3.45 -23.74
CA SER A 522 -1.05 -2.63 -22.75
C SER A 522 -0.09 -1.63 -23.40
N LEU A 523 0.65 -2.06 -24.43
CA LEU A 523 1.56 -1.19 -25.19
C LEU A 523 0.81 -0.02 -25.83
N GLY A 524 -0.44 -0.23 -26.28
CA GLY A 524 -1.30 0.84 -26.80
C GLY A 524 -1.61 1.98 -25.81
N TYR A 525 -1.42 1.76 -24.51
CA TYR A 525 -1.58 2.78 -23.46
C TYR A 525 -0.26 3.38 -22.98
N THR A 526 0.89 2.87 -23.43
CA THR A 526 2.22 3.40 -23.09
C THR A 526 2.68 4.50 -24.05
N ASP A 527 3.84 5.10 -23.82
CA ASP A 527 4.43 6.14 -24.68
C ASP A 527 5.04 5.57 -25.97
N VAL A 528 4.24 4.85 -26.73
CA VAL A 528 4.54 4.44 -28.11
C VAL A 528 4.44 5.67 -29.02
N VAL A 529 5.49 5.90 -29.79
CA VAL A 529 5.65 7.07 -30.65
C VAL A 529 6.30 6.67 -31.99
N ALA A 530 6.06 7.49 -33.00
CA ALA A 530 6.72 7.37 -34.30
C ALA A 530 8.11 8.02 -34.27
N ASP A 531 9.03 7.55 -35.12
CA ASP A 531 10.38 8.13 -35.22
C ASP A 531 10.40 9.58 -35.69
N ASP A 532 9.40 10.01 -36.47
CA ASP A 532 9.23 11.40 -36.93
C ASP A 532 8.56 12.32 -35.90
N GLY A 533 8.28 11.81 -34.69
CA GLY A 533 7.67 12.58 -33.61
C GLY A 533 6.19 12.91 -33.80
N ARG A 534 5.55 12.42 -34.87
CA ARG A 534 4.13 12.72 -35.12
C ARG A 534 3.24 12.03 -34.07
N GLN A 535 2.19 12.74 -33.63
CA GLN A 535 1.10 12.09 -32.93
C GLN A 535 0.37 11.18 -33.92
N ALA A 536 0.50 9.88 -33.71
CA ALA A 536 -0.21 8.86 -34.47
C ALA A 536 -0.94 7.94 -33.49
N ASP A 537 -2.01 7.32 -33.99
CA ASP A 537 -2.71 6.29 -33.24
C ASP A 537 -1.75 5.14 -32.89
N LYS A 538 -1.60 4.87 -31.59
CA LYS A 538 -0.63 3.90 -31.07
C LYS A 538 -0.93 2.48 -31.53
N VAL A 539 -2.21 2.14 -31.73
CA VAL A 539 -2.63 0.82 -32.23
C VAL A 539 -2.16 0.65 -33.68
N LEU A 540 -2.34 1.70 -34.50
CA LEU A 540 -1.87 1.68 -35.88
C LEU A 540 -0.34 1.66 -35.98
N LEU A 541 0.38 2.37 -35.11
CA LEU A 541 1.83 2.32 -35.06
C LEU A 541 2.33 0.90 -34.78
N LEU A 542 1.79 0.22 -33.77
CA LEU A 542 2.16 -1.16 -33.45
C LEU A 542 1.88 -2.12 -34.61
N ARG A 543 0.71 -1.99 -35.26
CA ARG A 543 0.37 -2.75 -36.47
C ARG A 543 1.38 -2.50 -37.59
N ASP A 544 1.72 -1.25 -37.87
CA ASP A 544 2.58 -0.88 -38.99
C ASP A 544 4.05 -1.31 -38.74
N GLY A 545 4.52 -1.27 -37.49
CA GLY A 545 5.82 -1.81 -37.09
C GLY A 545 5.93 -3.33 -37.30
N LEU A 546 4.85 -4.08 -37.02
CA LEU A 546 4.78 -5.51 -37.32
C LEU A 546 4.66 -5.80 -38.82
N ARG A 547 3.87 -5.01 -39.56
CA ARG A 547 3.80 -5.10 -41.02
C ARG A 547 5.17 -4.90 -41.66
N SER A 548 5.95 -3.92 -41.19
CA SER A 548 7.32 -3.73 -41.65
C SER A 548 8.18 -4.96 -41.37
N LEU A 549 8.06 -5.52 -40.16
CA LEU A 549 8.83 -6.69 -39.76
C LEU A 549 8.54 -7.90 -40.65
N VAL A 550 7.26 -8.21 -40.86
CA VAL A 550 6.82 -9.32 -41.70
C VAL A 550 7.45 -9.22 -43.09
N LYS A 551 7.48 -8.02 -43.67
CA LYS A 551 8.13 -7.78 -44.97
C LYS A 551 9.65 -7.99 -44.91
N GLU A 552 10.30 -7.55 -43.83
CA GLU A 552 11.75 -7.66 -43.65
C GLU A 552 12.25 -9.11 -43.47
N ILE A 553 11.43 -9.98 -42.86
CA ILE A 553 11.78 -11.38 -42.54
C ILE A 553 11.16 -12.40 -43.49
N LYS A 554 10.42 -11.96 -44.50
CA LYS A 554 9.71 -12.80 -45.46
C LYS A 554 10.67 -13.77 -46.17
N SER A 555 10.29 -15.05 -46.22
CA SER A 555 10.97 -16.12 -46.96
C SER A 555 9.91 -17.08 -47.50
N PRO A 556 10.09 -17.74 -48.67
CA PRO A 556 9.10 -18.66 -49.24
C PRO A 556 8.62 -19.74 -48.28
N ASP A 557 9.53 -20.25 -47.44
CA ASP A 557 9.28 -21.36 -46.54
C ASP A 557 9.01 -20.91 -45.09
N ARG A 558 9.01 -19.59 -44.81
CA ARG A 558 8.83 -19.07 -43.45
C ARG A 558 7.39 -18.68 -43.19
N ARG A 559 6.83 -19.26 -42.13
CA ARG A 559 5.56 -18.89 -41.53
C ARG A 559 5.77 -17.88 -40.41
N VAL A 560 4.97 -16.82 -40.39
CA VAL A 560 4.91 -15.86 -39.29
C VAL A 560 3.56 -16.01 -38.59
N GLU A 561 3.58 -16.31 -37.30
CA GLU A 561 2.40 -16.41 -36.46
C GLU A 561 2.35 -15.18 -35.56
N ILE A 562 1.20 -14.50 -35.50
CA ILE A 562 0.96 -13.43 -34.54
C ILE A 562 -0.07 -13.96 -33.54
N ILE A 563 0.35 -14.13 -32.29
CA ILE A 563 -0.56 -14.42 -31.19
C ILE A 563 -1.15 -13.09 -30.72
N GLY A 564 -2.46 -12.97 -30.80
CA GLY A 564 -3.21 -11.83 -30.30
C GLY A 564 -3.08 -11.66 -28.79
N GLN A 565 -3.70 -10.59 -28.27
CA GLN A 565 -3.66 -10.30 -26.83
C GLN A 565 -4.23 -11.49 -26.03
N VAL A 566 -3.41 -12.05 -25.14
CA VAL A 566 -3.89 -13.01 -24.13
C VAL A 566 -4.83 -12.28 -23.19
N PRO A 567 -6.04 -12.81 -22.92
CA PRO A 567 -6.92 -12.16 -21.99
C PRO A 567 -6.32 -12.03 -20.61
N GLY A 568 -6.32 -10.84 -20.02
CA GLY A 568 -5.99 -10.60 -18.61
C GLY A 568 -7.11 -9.87 -17.87
N PRO A 569 -7.20 -10.00 -16.53
CA PRO A 569 -8.23 -9.37 -15.72
C PRO A 569 -8.12 -7.84 -15.60
N GLY A 570 -6.97 -7.24 -15.96
CA GLY A 570 -6.70 -5.80 -15.81
C GLY A 570 -6.46 -5.35 -14.36
N VAL A 571 -6.80 -6.20 -13.39
CA VAL A 571 -6.59 -6.03 -11.95
C VAL A 571 -5.99 -7.31 -11.37
N ASP A 572 -5.21 -7.19 -10.30
CA ASP A 572 -4.64 -8.35 -9.65
C ASP A 572 -5.70 -9.17 -8.90
N LEU A 573 -6.06 -10.33 -9.46
CA LEU A 573 -7.00 -11.28 -8.88
C LEU A 573 -6.32 -12.39 -8.07
N THR A 574 -4.98 -12.44 -8.01
CA THR A 574 -4.24 -13.52 -7.33
C THR A 574 -4.60 -13.63 -5.87
N SER A 575 -4.72 -12.50 -5.17
CA SER A 575 -5.09 -12.49 -3.76
C SER A 575 -6.50 -13.04 -3.54
N CYS A 576 -7.42 -12.84 -4.50
CA CYS A 576 -8.76 -13.42 -4.41
C CYS A 576 -8.71 -14.93 -4.68
N ALA A 577 -7.93 -15.35 -5.68
CA ALA A 577 -7.77 -16.76 -6.04
C ALA A 577 -7.09 -17.57 -4.94
N ALA A 578 -5.94 -17.13 -4.42
CA ALA A 578 -5.23 -17.81 -3.33
C ALA A 578 -6.10 -17.96 -2.07
N MET A 579 -7.02 -17.03 -1.83
CA MET A 579 -7.92 -17.07 -0.69
C MET A 579 -9.13 -17.98 -0.92
N ARG A 580 -9.65 -18.06 -2.16
CA ARG A 580 -10.71 -19.01 -2.54
C ARG A 580 -10.27 -20.46 -2.31
N GLU A 581 -9.00 -20.73 -2.54
CA GLU A 581 -8.38 -22.04 -2.28
C GLU A 581 -8.06 -22.29 -0.79
N SER A 582 -8.57 -21.44 0.13
CA SER A 582 -8.31 -21.52 1.57
C SER A 582 -9.61 -21.37 2.38
N THR A 583 -9.55 -21.62 3.69
CA THR A 583 -10.69 -21.41 4.62
C THR A 583 -10.88 -19.95 5.06
N ILE A 584 -10.22 -19.01 4.39
CA ILE A 584 -10.19 -17.59 4.78
C ILE A 584 -11.46 -16.88 4.31
N LEU A 585 -12.03 -16.04 5.18
CA LEU A 585 -13.27 -15.31 4.91
C LEU A 585 -13.03 -14.20 3.87
N ARG A 586 -13.78 -14.21 2.76
CA ARG A 586 -13.71 -13.15 1.74
C ARG A 586 -14.98 -13.02 0.92
N ARG A 587 -15.32 -11.79 0.51
CA ARG A 587 -16.27 -11.42 -0.55
C ARG A 587 -15.48 -10.79 -1.69
N CYS A 588 -14.95 -11.62 -2.57
CA CYS A 588 -14.30 -11.17 -3.79
C CYS A 588 -14.69 -12.10 -4.93
N SER A 589 -14.58 -11.60 -6.16
CA SER A 589 -14.84 -12.40 -7.35
C SER A 589 -13.57 -12.55 -8.16
N THR A 590 -13.32 -13.77 -8.64
CA THR A 590 -12.32 -14.03 -9.66
C THR A 590 -12.94 -14.01 -11.07
N THR A 591 -14.21 -13.61 -11.20
CA THR A 591 -14.88 -13.53 -12.50
C THR A 591 -14.34 -12.37 -13.31
N MET A 592 -14.03 -12.62 -14.58
CA MET A 592 -13.67 -11.59 -15.54
C MET A 592 -14.90 -11.21 -16.37
N ASP A 593 -15.39 -9.99 -16.18
CA ASP A 593 -16.44 -9.43 -17.04
C ASP A 593 -15.85 -9.14 -18.42
N SER A 594 -16.27 -9.91 -19.42
CA SER A 594 -15.73 -9.77 -20.76
C SER A 594 -16.18 -8.50 -21.47
N GLU A 595 -17.30 -7.84 -21.10
CA GLU A 595 -17.77 -6.69 -21.88
C GLU A 595 -16.84 -5.49 -21.72
N GLN A 596 -16.34 -5.27 -20.50
CA GLN A 596 -15.33 -4.25 -20.24
C GLN A 596 -14.00 -4.59 -20.91
N ILE A 597 -13.60 -5.87 -20.84
CA ILE A 597 -12.37 -6.39 -21.43
C ILE A 597 -12.37 -6.27 -22.97
N LEU A 598 -13.43 -6.72 -23.62
CA LEU A 598 -13.56 -6.74 -25.08
C LEU A 598 -13.60 -5.32 -25.66
N ARG A 599 -14.20 -4.35 -24.97
CA ARG A 599 -14.19 -2.94 -25.39
C ARG A 599 -12.78 -2.36 -25.46
N VAL A 600 -11.94 -2.68 -24.48
CA VAL A 600 -10.57 -2.17 -24.40
C VAL A 600 -9.68 -2.85 -25.45
N TRP A 601 -9.90 -4.13 -25.76
CA TRP A 601 -8.97 -4.89 -26.59
C TRP A 601 -9.33 -5.02 -28.07
N SER A 602 -10.62 -4.88 -28.41
CA SER A 602 -11.12 -5.02 -29.79
C SER A 602 -10.34 -4.20 -30.84
N PRO A 603 -9.92 -2.94 -30.58
CA PRO A 603 -9.14 -2.18 -31.56
C PRO A 603 -7.80 -2.83 -31.91
N MET A 604 -7.08 -3.33 -30.90
CA MET A 604 -5.77 -3.97 -31.09
C MET A 604 -5.92 -5.31 -31.82
N VAL A 605 -6.86 -6.14 -31.39
CA VAL A 605 -7.12 -7.46 -32.01
C VAL A 605 -7.52 -7.30 -33.47
N THR A 606 -8.38 -6.32 -33.77
CA THR A 606 -8.78 -5.99 -35.16
C THR A 606 -7.57 -5.53 -35.99
N ALA A 607 -6.73 -4.66 -35.44
CA ALA A 607 -5.56 -4.15 -36.13
C ALA A 607 -4.54 -5.26 -36.44
N LEU A 608 -4.23 -6.13 -35.48
CA LEU A 608 -3.32 -7.26 -35.68
C LEU A 608 -3.91 -8.31 -36.62
N GLY A 609 -5.19 -8.65 -36.47
CA GLY A 609 -5.88 -9.60 -37.34
C GLY A 609 -5.88 -9.16 -38.82
N SER A 610 -5.86 -7.86 -39.10
CA SER A 610 -5.75 -7.35 -40.47
C SER A 610 -4.44 -7.72 -41.19
N LEU A 611 -3.38 -8.09 -40.45
CA LEU A 611 -2.11 -8.53 -41.01
C LEU A 611 -2.17 -9.97 -41.54
N ALA A 612 -3.15 -10.77 -41.12
CA ALA A 612 -3.36 -12.12 -41.66
C ALA A 612 -3.75 -12.14 -43.15
N ASN A 613 -4.11 -10.98 -43.73
CA ASN A 613 -4.30 -10.83 -45.17
C ASN A 613 -2.97 -10.85 -45.96
N GLU A 614 -1.83 -10.80 -45.28
CA GLU A 614 -0.51 -10.88 -45.91
C GLU A 614 -0.08 -12.34 -46.09
N ASN A 615 0.41 -12.70 -47.29
CA ASN A 615 0.83 -14.07 -47.59
C ASN A 615 1.90 -14.57 -46.62
N GLY A 616 1.63 -15.69 -45.92
CA GLY A 616 2.54 -16.33 -44.97
C GLY A 616 2.37 -15.85 -43.52
N VAL A 617 1.40 -14.97 -43.24
CA VAL A 617 1.07 -14.50 -41.88
C VAL A 617 -0.21 -15.17 -41.39
N PHE A 618 -0.16 -15.68 -40.16
CA PHE A 618 -1.31 -16.27 -39.47
C PHE A 618 -1.57 -15.51 -38.18
N PHE A 619 -2.85 -15.37 -37.83
CA PHE A 619 -3.27 -14.72 -36.59
C PHE A 619 -4.04 -15.70 -35.72
N VAL A 620 -3.56 -15.89 -34.50
CA VAL A 620 -4.26 -16.66 -33.47
C VAL A 620 -4.92 -15.66 -32.53
N ASP A 621 -6.18 -15.89 -32.23
CA ASP A 621 -6.96 -15.03 -31.34
C ASP A 621 -7.30 -15.77 -30.03
N PRO A 622 -6.45 -15.65 -28.99
CA PRO A 622 -6.71 -16.27 -27.69
C PRO A 622 -8.08 -15.90 -27.09
N LEU A 623 -8.64 -14.73 -27.44
CA LEU A 623 -9.94 -14.31 -26.93
C LEU A 623 -11.07 -15.28 -27.26
N LYS A 624 -11.05 -15.90 -28.45
CA LYS A 624 -12.15 -16.73 -28.92
C LYS A 624 -12.39 -17.94 -28.04
N GLY A 625 -11.31 -18.64 -27.64
CA GLY A 625 -11.44 -19.83 -26.80
C GLY A 625 -11.21 -19.59 -25.30
N MET A 626 -10.54 -18.49 -24.91
CA MET A 626 -10.44 -18.13 -23.49
C MET A 626 -11.65 -17.36 -22.97
N CYS A 627 -12.44 -16.71 -23.83
CA CYS A 627 -13.62 -15.93 -23.45
C CYS A 627 -14.91 -16.36 -24.16
N PRO A 628 -15.33 -17.64 -24.08
CA PRO A 628 -16.58 -18.09 -24.70
C PRO A 628 -17.78 -17.38 -24.06
N ASN A 629 -18.79 -17.02 -24.86
CA ASN A 629 -20.06 -16.43 -24.40
C ASN A 629 -19.90 -15.20 -23.49
N ARG A 630 -18.92 -14.35 -23.77
CA ARG A 630 -18.68 -13.13 -22.98
C ARG A 630 -18.32 -13.42 -21.49
N GLN A 631 -17.64 -14.53 -21.21
CA GLN A 631 -17.00 -14.77 -19.92
C GLN A 631 -15.58 -15.29 -20.12
N CYS A 632 -14.59 -14.56 -19.62
CA CYS A 632 -13.19 -14.98 -19.72
C CYS A 632 -12.81 -15.94 -18.60
N ALA A 633 -12.08 -17.00 -18.94
CA ALA A 633 -11.63 -18.01 -18.00
C ALA A 633 -10.55 -17.44 -17.06
N SER A 634 -10.83 -17.44 -15.76
CA SER A 634 -9.82 -17.23 -14.72
C SER A 634 -9.33 -18.53 -14.08
N TYR A 635 -10.07 -19.62 -14.29
CA TYR A 635 -9.70 -20.97 -13.87
C TYR A 635 -9.77 -21.92 -15.05
N VAL A 636 -8.77 -22.79 -15.15
CA VAL A 636 -8.72 -23.91 -16.09
C VAL A 636 -8.36 -25.16 -15.29
N ASN A 637 -9.10 -26.26 -15.47
CA ASN A 637 -8.95 -27.47 -14.66
C ASN A 637 -8.96 -27.24 -13.13
N GLY A 638 -9.75 -26.26 -12.67
CA GLY A 638 -9.82 -25.89 -11.25
C GLY A 638 -8.60 -25.13 -10.74
N GLU A 639 -7.67 -24.73 -11.59
CA GLU A 639 -6.48 -23.97 -11.22
C GLU A 639 -6.56 -22.54 -11.74
N PHE A 640 -6.24 -21.56 -10.88
CA PHE A 640 -6.21 -20.15 -11.26
C PHE A 640 -5.00 -19.84 -12.15
N ILE A 641 -5.22 -19.19 -13.29
CA ILE A 641 -4.22 -19.11 -14.36
C ILE A 641 -3.42 -17.81 -14.42
N TYR A 642 -3.75 -16.79 -13.63
CA TYR A 642 -3.11 -15.46 -13.73
C TYR A 642 -2.09 -15.20 -12.62
N ARG A 643 -1.01 -14.49 -12.96
CA ARG A 643 0.02 -14.03 -12.02
C ARG A 643 -0.23 -12.62 -11.51
N ASP A 644 -0.88 -11.80 -12.32
CA ASP A 644 -1.19 -10.41 -12.04
C ASP A 644 -2.33 -9.94 -12.96
N GLY A 645 -2.47 -8.63 -13.17
CA GLY A 645 -3.48 -8.04 -14.04
C GLY A 645 -3.39 -8.43 -15.52
N SER A 646 -2.26 -8.95 -16.00
CA SER A 646 -2.05 -9.22 -17.43
C SER A 646 -1.31 -10.51 -17.77
N HIS A 647 -0.48 -11.04 -16.86
CA HIS A 647 0.35 -12.21 -17.14
C HIS A 647 -0.31 -13.52 -16.71
N LEU A 648 -0.09 -14.57 -17.50
CA LEU A 648 -0.34 -15.95 -17.08
C LEU A 648 0.72 -16.39 -16.06
N ARG A 649 0.33 -17.30 -15.16
CA ARG A 649 1.26 -18.07 -14.34
C ARG A 649 2.03 -19.03 -15.22
N ARG A 650 3.27 -19.31 -14.82
CA ARG A 650 4.14 -20.28 -15.49
C ARG A 650 4.31 -21.58 -14.71
N ASN A 651 3.89 -21.57 -13.45
CA ASN A 651 3.95 -22.71 -12.54
C ASN A 651 2.62 -23.50 -12.48
N LEU A 652 1.92 -23.59 -13.62
CA LEU A 652 0.66 -24.34 -13.73
C LEU A 652 0.94 -25.84 -13.85
N ARG A 653 -0.07 -26.66 -13.56
CA ARG A 653 0.02 -28.10 -13.84
C ARG A 653 0.00 -28.35 -15.34
N THR A 654 0.71 -29.39 -15.77
CA THR A 654 0.82 -29.77 -17.19
C THR A 654 -0.53 -29.98 -17.87
N GLU A 655 -1.52 -30.55 -17.17
CA GLU A 655 -2.86 -30.74 -17.71
C GLU A 655 -3.61 -29.41 -17.90
N THR A 656 -3.36 -28.44 -17.01
CA THR A 656 -3.90 -27.08 -17.11
C THR A 656 -3.29 -26.37 -18.32
N ASP A 657 -1.97 -26.45 -18.49
CA ASP A 657 -1.26 -25.85 -19.63
C ASP A 657 -1.75 -26.43 -20.97
N ASP A 658 -1.99 -27.74 -21.06
CA ASP A 658 -2.51 -28.35 -22.28
C ASP A 658 -3.90 -27.81 -22.67
N VAL A 659 -4.83 -27.76 -21.71
CA VAL A 659 -6.17 -27.22 -21.95
C VAL A 659 -6.11 -25.73 -22.30
N LEU A 660 -5.24 -24.97 -21.63
CA LEU A 660 -5.06 -23.56 -21.90
C LEU A 660 -4.50 -23.33 -23.32
N ALA A 661 -3.48 -24.09 -23.73
CA ALA A 661 -2.92 -24.04 -25.08
C ALA A 661 -3.97 -24.37 -26.17
N ARG A 662 -4.84 -25.36 -25.92
CA ARG A 662 -5.98 -25.67 -26.82
C ARG A 662 -6.97 -24.52 -26.89
N ARG A 663 -7.41 -23.98 -25.76
CA ARG A 663 -8.34 -22.84 -25.71
C ARG A 663 -7.78 -21.59 -26.37
N MET A 664 -6.47 -21.37 -26.29
CA MET A 664 -5.80 -20.27 -26.95
C MET A 664 -5.59 -20.48 -28.44
N GLY A 665 -5.86 -21.69 -28.97
CA GLY A 665 -5.65 -22.04 -30.37
C GLY A 665 -4.17 -22.27 -30.73
N LEU A 666 -3.29 -22.53 -29.75
CA LEU A 666 -1.84 -22.62 -29.99
C LEU A 666 -1.43 -23.88 -30.77
N TYR A 667 -2.28 -24.91 -30.83
CA TYR A 667 -2.04 -26.07 -31.71
C TYR A 667 -2.26 -25.74 -33.19
N SER A 668 -3.08 -24.74 -33.52
CA SER A 668 -3.31 -24.29 -34.91
C SER A 668 -2.06 -23.63 -35.54
N VAL A 669 -1.09 -23.28 -34.70
CA VAL A 669 0.25 -22.81 -35.09
C VAL A 669 0.98 -23.84 -35.96
N PHE A 670 0.64 -25.12 -35.82
CA PHE A 670 1.34 -26.22 -36.50
C PHE A 670 0.50 -26.84 -37.62
N ALA A 671 -0.81 -26.63 -37.62
CA ALA A 671 -1.73 -27.12 -38.65
C ALA A 671 -1.34 -26.60 -40.04
N THR A 672 -1.35 -27.49 -41.05
CA THR A 672 -1.05 -27.15 -42.45
C THR A 672 -2.30 -27.20 -43.33
N GLY A 673 -2.46 -26.22 -44.23
CA GLY A 673 -3.44 -26.24 -45.33
C GLY A 673 -4.91 -26.53 -44.96
N LEU A 674 -5.32 -27.80 -45.02
CA LEU A 674 -6.69 -28.29 -44.85
C LEU A 674 -7.12 -28.46 -43.38
N GLU A 675 -6.19 -28.62 -42.44
CA GLU A 675 -6.48 -28.89 -41.01
C GLU A 675 -6.99 -27.65 -40.26
N GLN A 676 -6.64 -26.44 -40.69
CA GLN A 676 -7.14 -25.19 -40.08
C GLN A 676 -8.66 -25.03 -40.23
N ASN A 677 -9.24 -25.50 -41.35
CA ASN A 677 -10.70 -25.48 -41.55
C ASN A 677 -11.41 -26.55 -40.71
N GLN A 678 -10.75 -27.65 -40.35
CA GLN A 678 -11.33 -28.72 -39.52
C GLN A 678 -11.23 -28.41 -38.02
N LEU A 679 -10.13 -27.82 -37.53
CA LEU A 679 -10.00 -27.38 -36.13
C LEU A 679 -11.03 -26.29 -35.76
N SER A 680 -11.31 -25.37 -36.68
CA SER A 680 -12.41 -24.39 -36.60
C SER A 680 -13.79 -25.05 -36.41
N ALA A 681 -14.01 -26.23 -37.00
CA ALA A 681 -15.29 -26.95 -36.92
C ALA A 681 -15.38 -27.88 -35.70
N ALA A 682 -14.29 -28.53 -35.29
CA ALA A 682 -14.27 -29.50 -34.19
C ALA A 682 -14.36 -28.85 -32.79
N ASP A 683 -13.78 -27.65 -32.59
CA ASP A 683 -13.78 -26.95 -31.30
C ASP A 683 -15.11 -26.22 -30.97
N THR A 684 -16.11 -26.30 -31.86
CA THR A 684 -17.50 -25.86 -31.57
C THR A 684 -18.38 -26.97 -30.98
N ALA A 685 -17.92 -28.23 -30.98
CA ALA A 685 -18.63 -29.33 -30.36
C ALA A 685 -18.23 -29.45 -28.87
N SER A 686 -19.06 -28.88 -28.00
CA SER A 686 -19.01 -29.12 -26.55
C SER A 686 -18.96 -30.63 -26.24
N PRO A 687 -18.15 -31.11 -25.29
CA PRO A 687 -18.31 -32.47 -24.80
C PRO A 687 -19.64 -32.53 -24.03
N HIS A 688 -20.67 -33.07 -24.67
CA HIS A 688 -21.92 -33.40 -24.03
C HIS A 688 -21.65 -34.23 -22.77
N THR A 689 -22.12 -33.70 -21.64
CA THR A 689 -22.29 -34.39 -20.38
C THR A 689 -23.09 -35.68 -20.60
N SER A 690 -22.42 -36.84 -20.48
CA SER A 690 -23.14 -38.07 -20.17
C SER A 690 -23.33 -38.14 -18.66
N SER A 691 -24.46 -37.61 -18.20
CA SER A 691 -24.98 -38.00 -16.89
C SER A 691 -25.37 -39.47 -16.97
N LYS A 692 -24.68 -40.33 -16.23
CA LYS A 692 -25.27 -41.59 -15.79
C LYS A 692 -25.68 -41.41 -14.33
N SER A 693 -26.99 -41.49 -14.14
CA SER A 693 -27.68 -41.70 -12.88
C SER A 693 -27.13 -42.92 -12.13
N ASN A 694 -26.69 -42.71 -10.89
CA ASN A 694 -27.21 -43.35 -9.67
C ASN A 694 -26.50 -42.77 -8.45
#